data_AF-A0A8S0YMN0-F1
#
_entry.id   AF-A0A8S0YMN0-F1
#
_cell.length_a   1.000
_cell.length_b   1.000
_cell.length_c   1.000
_cell.angle_alpha   90.00
_cell.angle_beta   90.00
_cell.angle_gamma   90.00
#
_symmetry.space_group_name_H-M   'P 1'
#
loop_
_entity.id
_entity.type
_entity.pdbx_description
1 polymer ?
#
loop_
_entity_poly.entity_id
_entity_poly.type
_entity_poly.pdbx_seq_one_letter_code
_entity_poly.pdbx_strand_id
1 'polypeptide(L)'
;MFSHQLKNVELTTTHQESYEFLILNFFTMSNAVVENGVNEDRSTTYYFPTSGSSATLWQRLSLFVSIYWKALIVVFTPIVLLPIPLMHHEPAYRCMYVVLIMAIFWVLELLPLPVTSMLPIVLFPTMGILDSDKTCAAYMKETNMMFMGGLMIAAGVQHSRLPKRVALWTVQVVGCSHRRLNFGLTFVTMFISMWVSNAAATTMMVPIVEAILEVLEQQGLGDVYVNRKRNAPAENGKSDTKAVAKAAVEEEPPMPSDITICYYLSIAYASTLGGSGTLVGTATNSAFKGIFDSEFPEYSSQVNFFWFMAYSTPPMLIMQFLVWLALQVTFMGLFRPNSEAAKKVNNASSGSETTMKVIKEQYRSLGPITFHEKASGILFILAVFLYIFRHPGFMDGWADVLTTMKVKDGVTSMFIVILMFILPMSCDFIKFFSSSSSYEELAASKPSPGIVTWGILKEKIPWGLLFLLGGGFALAEGSKATGLSAMIGSSLEGLRGLNHAIVLLVVVLVTQFITEFTSNVAIANLILPVLANMARVLNIDPRYLMIPATLACSMAFHMPVGTPPNAIVAGVAHIPTSKMAVGGIGPKLITTLIVWGAYPTWGSVIFPPIAPTENSTPLIRNATALAEHNITLACNSTYNAISSIANIVCKAPQNINVKPRYDKAEGYKNI
;
A
#
# COMPACT_ATOMS: atom_id res chain seq x y z
N MET A 1 -7.68 -39.20 -6.10
CA MET A 1 -9.12 -39.33 -6.41
C MET A 1 -9.85 -37.99 -6.23
N PHE A 2 -9.24 -36.91 -6.74
CA PHE A 2 -9.70 -35.51 -6.65
C PHE A 2 -9.21 -34.81 -7.93
N SER A 3 -9.79 -35.15 -9.09
CA SER A 3 -9.54 -34.42 -10.35
C SER A 3 -10.68 -34.57 -11.37
N HIS A 4 -11.90 -34.93 -10.94
CA HIS A 4 -12.94 -35.36 -11.89
C HIS A 4 -14.36 -34.91 -11.49
N GLN A 5 -14.58 -33.62 -11.23
CA GLN A 5 -15.93 -33.06 -11.04
C GLN A 5 -16.09 -31.59 -11.49
N LEU A 6 -15.38 -31.13 -12.53
CA LEU A 6 -15.63 -29.82 -13.15
C LEU A 6 -15.77 -29.99 -14.66
N LYS A 7 -16.89 -30.53 -15.12
CA LYS A 7 -17.38 -30.40 -16.49
C LYS A 7 -18.91 -30.48 -16.48
N ASN A 8 -19.54 -29.47 -17.09
CA ASN A 8 -20.94 -29.32 -17.51
C ASN A 8 -21.75 -28.29 -16.71
N VAL A 9 -21.76 -27.04 -17.21
CA VAL A 9 -22.96 -26.18 -17.25
C VAL A 9 -22.80 -25.25 -18.48
N GLU A 10 -23.47 -25.58 -19.59
CA GLU A 10 -23.88 -24.60 -20.62
C GLU A 10 -25.07 -23.80 -20.10
N LEU A 11 -25.30 -22.56 -20.57
CA LEU A 11 -26.62 -21.91 -20.72
C LEU A 11 -26.52 -20.51 -21.39
N THR A 12 -27.65 -20.00 -21.85
CA THR A 12 -27.86 -19.15 -23.04
C THR A 12 -28.38 -17.75 -22.69
N THR A 13 -27.72 -16.68 -23.16
CA THR A 13 -28.20 -15.29 -22.92
C THR A 13 -29.08 -14.74 -24.06
N THR A 14 -30.28 -14.27 -23.73
CA THR A 14 -31.11 -13.37 -24.57
C THR A 14 -30.93 -11.90 -24.18
N HIS A 15 -30.89 -11.04 -25.21
CA HIS A 15 -30.76 -9.58 -25.22
C HIS A 15 -31.65 -8.82 -24.22
N GLN A 16 -31.07 -7.87 -23.46
CA GLN A 16 -31.38 -6.43 -23.47
C GLN A 16 -30.55 -5.70 -22.39
N GLU A 17 -29.52 -4.92 -22.78
CA GLU A 17 -28.95 -3.76 -22.06
C GLU A 17 -27.64 -3.31 -22.75
N SER A 18 -27.78 -2.78 -23.96
CA SER A 18 -26.70 -2.15 -24.70
C SER A 18 -26.66 -0.69 -24.27
N TYR A 19 -25.67 -0.24 -23.48
CA TYR A 19 -25.00 1.08 -23.53
C TYR A 19 -24.01 1.27 -22.35
N GLU A 20 -24.15 0.55 -21.22
CA GLU A 20 -23.14 0.55 -20.13
C GLU A 20 -21.98 -0.46 -20.34
N PHE A 21 -22.08 -1.31 -21.37
CA PHE A 21 -21.18 -2.45 -21.59
C PHE A 21 -19.81 -2.09 -22.25
N LEU A 22 -19.63 -0.84 -22.68
CA LEU A 22 -18.47 -0.42 -23.48
C LEU A 22 -17.29 0.10 -22.63
N ILE A 23 -17.57 0.70 -21.47
CA ILE A 23 -16.52 1.22 -20.57
C ILE A 23 -16.00 0.09 -19.65
N LEU A 24 -16.87 -0.84 -19.23
CA LEU A 24 -16.48 -1.95 -18.36
C LEU A 24 -15.57 -2.97 -19.06
N ASN A 25 -15.82 -3.28 -20.34
CA ASN A 25 -14.98 -4.22 -21.10
C ASN A 25 -13.56 -3.69 -21.38
N PHE A 26 -13.37 -2.36 -21.36
CA PHE A 26 -12.05 -1.78 -21.57
C PHE A 26 -11.08 -2.11 -20.41
N PHE A 27 -11.61 -2.30 -19.19
CA PHE A 27 -10.81 -2.62 -18.01
C PHE A 27 -10.79 -4.13 -17.67
N THR A 28 -11.84 -4.89 -17.97
CA THR A 28 -11.86 -6.35 -17.69
C THR A 28 -11.09 -7.21 -18.71
N MET A 29 -10.78 -6.71 -19.91
CA MET A 29 -9.92 -7.42 -20.87
C MET A 29 -8.42 -7.45 -20.47
N SER A 30 -8.05 -6.84 -19.35
CA SER A 30 -6.65 -6.52 -19.02
C SER A 30 -5.81 -7.70 -18.49
N ASN A 31 -6.41 -8.81 -18.03
CA ASN A 31 -5.70 -9.86 -17.27
C ASN A 31 -5.72 -11.30 -17.86
N ALA A 32 -6.12 -11.49 -19.11
CA ALA A 32 -5.92 -12.78 -19.78
C ALA A 32 -4.49 -12.85 -20.37
N VAL A 33 -3.51 -13.25 -19.56
CA VAL A 33 -2.20 -13.66 -20.06
C VAL A 33 -2.39 -14.98 -20.81
N VAL A 34 -2.11 -14.96 -22.11
CA VAL A 34 -2.04 -16.14 -22.96
C VAL A 34 -0.83 -16.96 -22.53
N GLU A 35 -1.04 -17.93 -21.65
CA GLU A 35 -0.09 -19.00 -21.39
C GLU A 35 -0.32 -20.13 -22.40
N ASN A 36 0.79 -20.70 -22.87
CA ASN A 36 0.87 -21.54 -24.04
C ASN A 36 -0.02 -22.80 -23.97
N GLY A 37 -0.85 -22.98 -24.99
CA GLY A 37 -1.18 -24.30 -25.54
C GLY A 37 -2.01 -25.23 -24.68
N VAL A 38 -3.20 -24.81 -24.25
CA VAL A 38 -4.29 -25.73 -23.85
C VAL A 38 -5.61 -25.16 -24.37
N ASN A 39 -6.39 -25.98 -25.09
CA ASN A 39 -7.73 -25.64 -25.54
C ASN A 39 -8.67 -25.51 -24.34
N GLU A 40 -9.08 -24.29 -23.97
CA GLU A 40 -10.18 -24.04 -23.06
C GLU A 40 -11.24 -23.13 -23.70
N ASP A 41 -12.47 -23.63 -23.74
CA ASP A 41 -13.70 -23.10 -24.36
C ASP A 41 -14.25 -21.83 -23.67
N ARG A 42 -13.42 -20.80 -23.48
CA ARG A 42 -13.86 -19.46 -23.07
C ARG A 42 -13.21 -18.38 -23.93
N SER A 43 -13.42 -18.46 -25.24
CA SER A 43 -13.33 -17.30 -26.12
C SER A 43 -14.67 -16.56 -26.10
N THR A 44 -14.65 -15.25 -25.84
CA THR A 44 -15.74 -14.35 -26.20
C THR A 44 -16.21 -14.66 -27.61
N THR A 45 -17.44 -15.17 -27.75
CA THR A 45 -18.02 -15.53 -29.04
C THR A 45 -18.32 -14.25 -29.81
N TYR A 46 -17.33 -13.70 -30.51
CA TYR A 46 -17.60 -12.76 -31.58
C TYR A 46 -18.36 -13.54 -32.65
N TYR A 47 -19.58 -13.11 -32.97
CA TYR A 47 -20.34 -13.65 -34.09
C TYR A 47 -19.54 -13.43 -35.38
N PHE A 48 -18.75 -14.42 -35.76
CA PHE A 48 -18.17 -14.48 -37.09
C PHE A 48 -19.29 -14.94 -38.04
N PRO A 49 -19.65 -14.15 -39.07
CA PRO A 49 -20.38 -14.72 -40.19
C PRO A 49 -19.52 -15.85 -40.77
N THR A 50 -20.11 -17.04 -40.87
CA THR A 50 -19.49 -18.23 -41.42
C THR A 50 -18.93 -17.94 -42.81
N SER A 51 -17.65 -18.27 -43.00
CA SER A 51 -16.97 -18.55 -44.27
C SER A 51 -17.27 -17.59 -45.44
N GLY A 52 -16.34 -16.65 -45.71
CA GLY A 52 -16.11 -16.16 -47.07
C GLY A 52 -16.28 -14.66 -47.33
N SER A 53 -16.59 -13.83 -46.33
CA SER A 53 -16.57 -12.38 -46.48
C SER A 53 -15.21 -11.81 -46.06
N SER A 54 -14.48 -11.21 -47.00
CA SER A 54 -13.27 -10.42 -46.71
C SER A 54 -13.62 -9.33 -45.69
N ALA A 55 -13.25 -9.51 -44.42
CA ALA A 55 -13.45 -8.49 -43.39
C ALA A 55 -12.93 -7.14 -43.92
N THR A 56 -13.76 -6.11 -43.85
CA THR A 56 -13.41 -4.79 -44.39
C THR A 56 -12.17 -4.25 -43.68
N LEU A 57 -11.39 -3.38 -44.35
CA LEU A 57 -10.20 -2.77 -43.75
C LEU A 57 -10.50 -2.14 -42.38
N TRP A 58 -11.68 -1.52 -42.24
CA TRP A 58 -12.15 -0.95 -40.96
C TRP A 58 -12.43 -2.01 -39.89
N GLN A 59 -13.03 -3.16 -40.23
CA GLN A 59 -13.24 -4.25 -39.29
C GLN A 59 -11.92 -4.87 -38.84
N ARG A 60 -10.97 -5.06 -39.77
CA ARG A 60 -9.62 -5.55 -39.44
C ARG A 60 -8.85 -4.58 -38.57
N LEU A 61 -8.91 -3.28 -38.88
CA LEU A 61 -8.25 -2.23 -38.11
C LEU A 61 -8.86 -2.09 -36.71
N SER A 62 -10.19 -2.09 -36.60
CA SER A 62 -10.90 -2.05 -35.32
C SER A 62 -10.57 -3.26 -34.46
N LEU A 63 -10.55 -4.46 -35.05
CA LEU A 63 -10.15 -5.68 -34.36
C LEU A 63 -8.67 -5.62 -33.91
N PHE A 64 -7.78 -5.14 -34.79
CA PHE A 64 -6.36 -4.95 -34.45
C PHE A 64 -6.18 -3.97 -33.28
N VAL A 65 -6.84 -2.81 -33.32
CA VAL A 65 -6.76 -1.82 -32.24
C VAL A 65 -7.33 -2.40 -30.95
N SER A 66 -8.47 -3.09 -31.00
CA SER A 66 -9.08 -3.70 -29.80
C SER A 66 -8.21 -4.78 -29.15
N ILE A 67 -7.43 -5.52 -29.94
CA ILE A 67 -6.55 -6.60 -29.42
C ILE A 67 -5.22 -6.01 -28.94
N TYR A 68 -4.62 -5.10 -29.70
CA TYR A 68 -3.27 -4.60 -29.48
C TYR A 68 -3.21 -3.23 -28.80
N TRP A 69 -4.33 -2.72 -28.25
CA TRP A 69 -4.40 -1.38 -27.67
C TRP A 69 -3.27 -1.07 -26.67
N LYS A 70 -2.94 -2.02 -25.77
CA LYS A 70 -1.81 -1.84 -24.82
C LYS A 70 -0.48 -1.64 -25.53
N ALA A 71 -0.16 -2.52 -26.48
CA ALA A 71 1.09 -2.45 -27.25
C ALA A 71 1.17 -1.17 -28.08
N LEU A 72 0.03 -0.75 -28.66
CA LEU A 72 -0.05 0.52 -29.38
C LEU A 72 0.27 1.70 -28.44
N ILE A 73 -0.32 1.75 -27.24
CA ILE A 73 -0.02 2.83 -26.28
C ILE A 73 1.45 2.78 -25.85
N VAL A 74 2.04 1.60 -25.60
CA VAL A 74 3.47 1.47 -25.25
C VAL A 74 4.38 2.08 -26.32
N VAL A 75 4.05 1.89 -27.60
CA VAL A 75 4.84 2.44 -28.71
C VAL A 75 4.53 3.92 -28.96
N PHE A 76 3.25 4.31 -28.94
CA PHE A 76 2.84 5.67 -29.26
C PHE A 76 3.14 6.67 -28.14
N THR A 77 3.03 6.30 -26.87
CA THR A 77 3.25 7.23 -25.76
C THR A 77 4.64 7.88 -25.78
N PRO A 78 5.75 7.14 -25.93
CA PRO A 78 7.08 7.75 -26.07
C PRO A 78 7.21 8.65 -27.31
N ILE A 79 6.55 8.31 -28.42
CA ILE A 79 6.58 9.09 -29.68
C ILE A 79 5.82 10.41 -29.51
N VAL A 80 4.62 10.35 -28.93
CA VAL A 80 3.76 11.51 -28.70
C VAL A 80 4.39 12.48 -27.70
N LEU A 81 5.11 11.98 -26.70
CA LEU A 81 5.79 12.80 -25.71
C LEU A 81 7.18 13.28 -26.16
N LEU A 82 7.72 12.75 -27.26
CA LEU A 82 9.07 13.08 -27.77
C LEU A 82 9.31 14.58 -28.04
N PRO A 83 8.31 15.40 -28.44
CA PRO A 83 8.51 16.84 -28.58
C PRO A 83 8.98 17.54 -27.30
N ILE A 84 8.67 17.01 -26.11
CA ILE A 84 9.06 17.62 -24.81
C ILE A 84 10.59 17.79 -24.70
N PRO A 85 11.41 16.71 -24.77
CA PRO A 85 12.87 16.84 -24.69
C PRO A 85 13.53 17.42 -25.94
N LEU A 86 12.84 17.42 -27.09
CA LEU A 86 13.36 17.97 -28.35
C LEU A 86 13.20 19.50 -28.43
N MET A 87 12.09 20.04 -27.94
CA MET A 87 11.83 21.48 -27.95
C MET A 87 12.53 22.20 -26.79
N HIS A 88 12.69 21.52 -25.65
CA HIS A 88 13.37 22.06 -24.48
C HIS A 88 14.58 21.20 -24.12
N HIS A 89 15.78 21.74 -24.29
CA HIS A 89 17.03 21.00 -24.09
C HIS A 89 17.46 20.83 -22.63
N GLU A 90 16.78 21.48 -21.68
CA GLU A 90 17.15 21.42 -20.27
C GLU A 90 16.93 20.02 -19.67
N PRO A 91 17.78 19.57 -18.73
CA PRO A 91 17.64 18.26 -18.09
C PRO A 91 16.27 18.03 -17.44
N ALA A 92 15.62 19.09 -16.94
CA ALA A 92 14.31 19.01 -16.30
C ALA A 92 13.21 18.46 -17.23
N TYR A 93 13.19 18.87 -18.49
CA TYR A 93 12.20 18.41 -19.48
C TYR A 93 12.47 16.97 -19.92
N ARG A 94 13.74 16.55 -19.97
CA ARG A 94 14.11 15.15 -20.22
C ARG A 94 13.66 14.24 -19.07
N CYS A 95 13.83 14.70 -17.83
CA CYS A 95 13.29 13.98 -16.67
C CYS A 95 11.76 13.94 -16.70
N MET A 96 11.10 15.05 -17.04
CA MET A 96 9.64 15.11 -17.17
C MET A 96 9.11 14.12 -18.21
N TYR A 97 9.80 13.97 -19.34
CA TYR A 97 9.48 12.98 -20.36
C TYR A 97 9.46 11.55 -19.79
N VAL A 98 10.50 11.15 -19.05
CA VAL A 98 10.57 9.82 -18.44
C VAL A 98 9.49 9.64 -17.37
N VAL A 99 9.27 10.65 -16.52
CA VAL A 99 8.21 10.64 -15.49
C VAL A 99 6.83 10.45 -16.13
N LEU A 100 6.51 11.16 -17.22
CA LEU A 100 5.22 11.06 -17.90
C LEU A 100 5.00 9.70 -18.56
N ILE A 101 6.04 9.14 -19.21
CA ILE A 101 5.97 7.77 -19.75
C ILE A 101 5.68 6.77 -18.63
N MET A 102 6.46 6.83 -17.55
CA MET A 102 6.29 5.94 -16.42
C MET A 102 4.92 6.11 -15.77
N ALA A 103 4.42 7.34 -15.63
CA ALA A 103 3.09 7.62 -15.10
C ALA A 103 1.99 6.96 -15.92
N ILE A 104 2.02 7.12 -17.25
CA ILE A 104 1.03 6.50 -18.15
C ILE A 104 1.14 4.97 -18.07
N PHE A 105 2.36 4.43 -18.09
CA PHE A 105 2.59 2.98 -18.07
C PHE A 105 2.18 2.34 -16.75
N TRP A 106 2.39 3.03 -15.62
CA TRP A 106 1.95 2.58 -14.30
C TRP A 106 0.44 2.70 -14.11
N VAL A 107 -0.19 3.80 -14.52
CA VAL A 107 -1.64 4.00 -14.34
C VAL A 107 -2.44 3.03 -15.20
N LEU A 108 -2.01 2.81 -16.44
CA LEU A 108 -2.68 1.89 -17.38
C LEU A 108 -2.16 0.46 -17.32
N GLU A 109 -1.17 0.18 -16.46
CA GLU A 109 -0.51 -1.14 -16.31
C GLU A 109 -0.15 -1.78 -17.66
N LEU A 110 0.46 -0.99 -18.55
CA LEU A 110 0.75 -1.42 -19.94
C LEU A 110 1.87 -2.47 -20.01
N LEU A 111 2.78 -2.43 -19.05
CA LEU A 111 3.85 -3.39 -18.83
C LEU A 111 3.79 -3.84 -17.36
N PRO A 112 4.36 -5.00 -17.01
CA PRO A 112 4.50 -5.39 -15.60
C PRO A 112 5.16 -4.26 -14.81
N LEU A 113 4.58 -3.91 -13.65
CA LEU A 113 5.04 -2.77 -12.84
C LEU A 113 6.57 -2.75 -12.62
N PRO A 114 7.25 -3.88 -12.32
CA PRO A 114 8.70 -3.90 -12.18
C PRO A 114 9.45 -3.51 -13.46
N VAL A 115 8.96 -3.89 -14.63
CA VAL A 115 9.58 -3.59 -15.93
C VAL A 115 9.48 -2.11 -16.25
N THR A 116 8.30 -1.50 -16.04
CA THR A 116 8.14 -0.04 -16.14
C THR A 116 9.11 0.67 -15.20
N SER A 117 9.28 0.14 -13.99
CA SER A 117 10.20 0.71 -13.00
C SER A 117 11.67 0.54 -13.34
N MET A 118 12.05 -0.29 -14.31
CA MET A 118 13.43 -0.40 -14.80
C MET A 118 13.74 0.63 -15.90
N LEU A 119 12.76 1.34 -16.44
CA LEU A 119 12.97 2.36 -17.49
C LEU A 119 14.03 3.42 -17.11
N PRO A 120 14.09 3.95 -15.88
CA PRO A 120 15.12 4.91 -15.50
C PRO A 120 16.55 4.38 -15.66
N ILE A 121 16.78 3.07 -15.46
CA ILE A 121 18.12 2.45 -15.59
C ILE A 121 18.71 2.69 -16.99
N VAL A 122 17.84 2.70 -18.01
CA VAL A 122 18.23 2.91 -19.41
C VAL A 122 18.09 4.39 -19.79
N LEU A 123 16.96 5.01 -19.47
CA LEU A 123 16.63 6.34 -19.97
C LEU A 123 17.39 7.46 -19.26
N PHE A 124 17.72 7.32 -17.98
CA PHE A 124 18.41 8.40 -17.27
C PHE A 124 19.84 8.63 -17.76
N PRO A 125 20.68 7.60 -17.90
CA PRO A 125 22.04 7.80 -18.42
C PRO A 125 22.05 8.21 -19.89
N THR A 126 21.17 7.63 -20.71
CA THR A 126 21.11 7.94 -22.16
C THR A 126 20.60 9.35 -22.45
N MET A 127 19.73 9.91 -21.59
CA MET A 127 19.23 11.28 -21.72
C MET A 127 20.05 12.32 -20.95
N GLY A 128 21.10 11.90 -20.23
CA GLY A 128 21.95 12.81 -19.45
C GLY A 128 21.29 13.40 -18.20
N ILE A 129 20.44 12.60 -17.53
CA ILE A 129 19.69 12.98 -16.32
C ILE A 129 20.49 12.61 -15.07
N LEU A 130 20.87 11.33 -14.97
CA LEU A 130 21.71 10.76 -13.91
C LEU A 130 22.69 9.79 -14.55
N ASP A 131 23.89 9.67 -13.98
CA ASP A 131 24.85 8.65 -14.36
C ASP A 131 24.37 7.24 -13.98
N SER A 132 24.94 6.21 -14.63
CA SER A 132 24.56 4.81 -14.41
C SER A 132 24.75 4.38 -12.96
N ASP A 133 25.84 4.80 -12.31
CA ASP A 133 26.15 4.41 -10.93
C ASP A 133 25.13 5.00 -9.96
N LYS A 134 24.84 6.30 -10.05
CA LYS A 134 23.78 6.93 -9.22
C LYS A 134 22.40 6.37 -9.52
N THR A 135 22.09 6.10 -10.78
CA THR A 135 20.79 5.53 -11.17
C THR A 135 20.61 4.15 -10.54
N CYS A 136 21.60 3.25 -10.65
CA CYS A 136 21.56 1.92 -10.05
C CYS A 136 21.57 1.97 -8.51
N ALA A 137 22.33 2.90 -7.92
CA ALA A 137 22.35 3.09 -6.46
C ALA A 137 20.96 3.46 -5.90
N ALA A 138 20.10 4.12 -6.70
CA ALA A 138 18.73 4.42 -6.29
C ALA A 138 17.87 3.16 -6.06
N TYR A 139 18.17 2.02 -6.71
CA TYR A 139 17.45 0.76 -6.53
C TYR A 139 17.89 -0.02 -5.29
N MET A 140 19.11 0.23 -4.81
CA MET A 140 19.69 -0.45 -3.65
C MET A 140 19.75 0.46 -2.42
N LYS A 141 18.80 1.40 -2.31
CA LYS A 141 18.65 2.24 -1.11
C LYS A 141 18.35 1.38 0.11
N GLU A 142 18.82 1.84 1.28
CA GLU A 142 18.65 1.12 2.54
C GLU A 142 17.18 0.83 2.87
N THR A 143 16.24 1.72 2.52
CA THR A 143 14.80 1.48 2.67
C THR A 143 14.32 0.23 1.93
N ASN A 144 14.88 -0.07 0.74
CA ASN A 144 14.58 -1.30 0.01
C ASN A 144 15.11 -2.52 0.76
N MET A 145 16.30 -2.43 1.36
CA MET A 145 16.83 -3.51 2.20
C MET A 145 15.96 -3.74 3.44
N MET A 146 15.49 -2.68 4.10
CA MET A 146 14.55 -2.80 5.21
C MET A 146 13.27 -3.52 4.80
N PHE A 147 12.65 -3.07 3.70
CA PHE A 147 11.41 -3.67 3.20
C PHE A 147 11.58 -5.15 2.81
N MET A 148 12.63 -5.47 2.05
CA MET A 148 12.94 -6.84 1.65
C MET A 148 13.22 -7.73 2.85
N GLY A 149 14.02 -7.26 3.81
CA GLY A 149 14.29 -8.00 5.04
C GLY A 149 13.02 -8.24 5.86
N GLY A 150 12.14 -7.24 5.93
CA GLY A 150 10.81 -7.38 6.54
C GLY A 150 9.97 -8.48 5.89
N LEU A 151 9.90 -8.52 4.54
CA LEU A 151 9.21 -9.58 3.81
C LEU A 151 9.85 -10.96 4.04
N MET A 152 11.18 -11.04 4.12
CA MET A 152 11.90 -12.29 4.38
C MET A 152 11.63 -12.83 5.79
N ILE A 153 11.62 -11.95 6.80
CA ILE A 153 11.23 -12.29 8.18
C ILE A 153 9.78 -12.80 8.20
N ALA A 154 8.87 -12.05 7.56
CA ALA A 154 7.47 -12.41 7.45
C ALA A 154 7.28 -13.79 6.78
N ALA A 155 7.98 -14.05 5.68
CA ALA A 155 7.94 -15.32 4.97
C ALA A 155 8.43 -16.50 5.83
N GLY A 156 9.47 -16.27 6.65
CA GLY A 156 9.97 -17.26 7.61
C GLY A 156 9.00 -17.54 8.75
N VAL A 157 8.39 -16.51 9.32
CA VAL A 157 7.34 -16.66 10.34
C VAL A 157 6.11 -17.36 9.75
N GLN A 158 5.72 -17.03 8.53
CA GLN A 158 4.62 -17.67 7.82
C GLN A 158 4.90 -19.13 7.45
N HIS A 159 6.17 -19.48 7.22
CA HIS A 159 6.57 -20.87 6.99
C HIS A 159 6.40 -21.72 8.27
N SER A 160 6.46 -21.09 9.44
CA SER A 160 6.03 -21.73 10.68
C SER A 160 4.50 -21.80 10.79
N ARG A 161 3.97 -22.74 11.58
CA ARG A 161 2.52 -22.83 11.85
C ARG A 161 2.05 -21.77 12.88
N LEU A 162 2.93 -20.86 13.29
CA LEU A 162 2.68 -19.90 14.36
C LEU A 162 1.51 -18.96 14.06
N PRO A 163 1.40 -18.29 12.89
CA PRO A 163 0.30 -17.36 12.67
C PRO A 163 -1.07 -18.06 12.67
N LYS A 164 -1.14 -19.30 12.15
CA LYS A 164 -2.37 -20.12 12.20
C LYS A 164 -2.76 -20.47 13.64
N ARG A 165 -1.79 -20.80 14.50
CA ARG A 165 -2.02 -21.04 15.92
C ARG A 165 -2.54 -19.80 16.64
N VAL A 166 -1.93 -18.63 16.39
CA VAL A 166 -2.34 -17.34 16.96
C VAL A 166 -3.77 -16.96 16.53
N ALA A 167 -4.11 -17.20 15.25
CA ALA A 167 -5.45 -16.93 14.74
C ALA A 167 -6.52 -17.78 15.43
N LEU A 168 -6.32 -19.10 15.48
CA LEU A 168 -7.26 -20.02 16.13
C LEU A 168 -7.38 -19.75 17.64
N TRP A 169 -6.27 -19.47 18.32
CA TRP A 169 -6.28 -19.13 19.74
C TRP A 169 -7.07 -17.84 20.01
N THR A 170 -6.85 -16.78 19.23
CA THR A 170 -7.58 -15.51 19.41
C THR A 170 -9.08 -15.71 19.25
N VAL A 171 -9.50 -16.51 18.26
CA VAL A 171 -10.91 -16.82 18.05
C VAL A 171 -11.52 -17.57 19.25
N GLN A 172 -10.76 -18.48 19.90
CA GLN A 172 -11.21 -19.17 21.11
C GLN A 172 -11.45 -18.21 22.28
N VAL A 173 -10.68 -17.12 22.37
CA VAL A 173 -10.78 -16.11 23.44
C VAL A 173 -11.97 -15.17 23.22
N VAL A 174 -12.19 -14.72 21.98
CA VAL A 174 -13.22 -13.72 21.65
C VAL A 174 -14.65 -14.31 21.70
N GLY A 175 -14.79 -15.60 21.39
CA GLY A 175 -16.05 -16.35 21.44
C GLY A 175 -16.75 -16.49 20.09
N CYS A 176 -17.83 -17.28 20.05
CA CYS A 176 -18.40 -17.79 18.79
C CYS A 176 -19.74 -17.15 18.37
N SER A 177 -20.13 -15.99 18.92
CA SER A 177 -21.23 -15.24 18.29
C SER A 177 -20.73 -14.61 16.99
N HIS A 178 -21.55 -14.60 15.94
CA HIS A 178 -21.17 -14.09 14.61
C HIS A 178 -20.42 -12.75 14.65
N ARG A 179 -20.92 -11.79 15.43
CA ARG A 179 -20.30 -10.46 15.58
C ARG A 179 -18.95 -10.52 16.29
N ARG A 180 -18.85 -11.30 17.37
CA ARG A 180 -17.58 -11.47 18.12
C ARG A 180 -16.56 -12.25 17.31
N LEU A 181 -17.00 -13.31 16.64
CA LEU A 181 -16.18 -14.14 15.76
C LEU A 181 -15.61 -13.32 14.60
N ASN A 182 -16.46 -12.56 13.91
CA ASN A 182 -16.02 -11.65 12.85
C ASN A 182 -15.04 -10.59 13.39
N PHE A 183 -15.30 -9.99 14.57
CA PHE A 183 -14.37 -9.06 15.20
C PHE A 183 -13.00 -9.70 15.48
N GLY A 184 -12.99 -10.91 16.06
CA GLY A 184 -11.75 -11.64 16.35
C GLY A 184 -10.94 -11.93 15.08
N LEU A 185 -11.58 -12.41 14.02
CA LEU A 185 -10.93 -12.66 12.73
C LEU A 185 -10.40 -11.37 12.10
N THR A 186 -11.17 -10.29 12.16
CA THR A 186 -10.79 -8.97 11.65
C THR A 186 -9.57 -8.42 12.38
N PHE A 187 -9.58 -8.47 13.72
CA PHE A 187 -8.48 -7.99 14.54
C PHE A 187 -7.18 -8.78 14.32
N VAL A 188 -7.27 -10.11 14.24
CA VAL A 188 -6.12 -10.97 13.92
C VAL A 188 -5.58 -10.65 12.53
N THR A 189 -6.46 -10.50 11.53
CA THR A 189 -6.03 -10.20 10.16
C THR A 189 -5.29 -8.87 10.10
N MET A 190 -5.82 -7.83 10.75
CA MET A 190 -5.16 -6.53 10.87
C MET A 190 -3.79 -6.68 11.54
N PHE A 191 -3.70 -7.38 12.67
CA PHE A 191 -2.45 -7.55 13.39
C PHE A 191 -1.40 -8.32 12.56
N ILE A 192 -1.78 -9.39 11.86
CA ILE A 192 -0.87 -10.13 10.98
C ILE A 192 -0.37 -9.23 9.84
N SER A 193 -1.27 -8.44 9.26
CA SER A 193 -0.96 -7.56 8.12
C SER A 193 -0.07 -6.37 8.48
N MET A 194 0.09 -6.03 9.77
CA MET A 194 1.10 -5.06 10.20
C MET A 194 2.53 -5.52 9.88
N TRP A 195 2.74 -6.81 9.67
CA TRP A 195 4.07 -7.42 9.59
C TRP A 195 4.29 -8.25 8.33
N VAL A 196 3.20 -8.77 7.77
CA VAL A 196 3.17 -9.58 6.56
C VAL A 196 2.44 -8.79 5.47
N SER A 197 2.81 -8.98 4.20
CA SER A 197 2.11 -8.31 3.10
C SER A 197 0.60 -8.57 3.12
N ASN A 198 -0.20 -7.57 2.79
CA ASN A 198 -1.67 -7.64 2.79
C ASN A 198 -2.21 -8.89 2.06
N ALA A 199 -1.70 -9.18 0.85
CA ALA A 199 -2.12 -10.33 0.06
C ALA A 199 -1.92 -11.66 0.83
N ALA A 200 -0.72 -11.86 1.38
CA ALA A 200 -0.41 -13.08 2.13
C ALA A 200 -1.24 -13.18 3.42
N ALA A 201 -1.48 -12.08 4.14
CA ALA A 201 -2.36 -12.08 5.32
C ALA A 201 -3.79 -12.52 4.95
N THR A 202 -4.35 -12.01 3.85
CA THR A 202 -5.66 -12.42 3.34
C THR A 202 -5.68 -13.89 2.93
N THR A 203 -4.72 -14.35 2.12
CA THR A 203 -4.64 -15.76 1.68
C THR A 203 -4.55 -16.72 2.86
N MET A 204 -3.90 -16.34 3.96
CA MET A 204 -3.85 -17.17 5.16
C MET A 204 -5.19 -17.25 5.90
N MET A 205 -5.96 -16.17 5.90
CA MET A 205 -7.22 -16.07 6.63
C MET A 205 -8.39 -16.67 5.85
N VAL A 206 -8.33 -16.69 4.51
CA VAL A 206 -9.40 -17.24 3.65
C VAL A 206 -9.77 -18.69 4.03
N PRO A 207 -8.84 -19.67 4.09
CA PRO A 207 -9.20 -21.04 4.47
C PRO A 207 -9.76 -21.16 5.89
N ILE A 208 -9.38 -20.25 6.80
CA ILE A 208 -9.90 -20.22 8.17
C ILE A 208 -11.35 -19.72 8.16
N VAL A 209 -11.64 -18.66 7.41
CA VAL A 209 -12.99 -18.13 7.22
C VAL A 209 -13.88 -19.16 6.53
N GLU A 210 -13.40 -19.80 5.47
CA GLU A 210 -14.12 -20.85 4.75
C GLU A 210 -14.51 -22.02 5.66
N ALA A 211 -13.54 -22.58 6.39
CA ALA A 211 -13.81 -23.65 7.35
C ALA A 211 -14.79 -23.24 8.46
N ILE A 212 -14.80 -21.98 8.87
CA ILE A 212 -15.77 -21.45 9.84
C ILE A 212 -17.16 -21.36 9.21
N LEU A 213 -17.26 -20.84 7.99
CA LEU A 213 -18.52 -20.67 7.27
C LEU A 213 -19.18 -22.02 6.95
N GLU A 214 -18.42 -23.02 6.51
CA GLU A 214 -18.93 -24.39 6.27
C GLU A 214 -19.54 -25.01 7.54
N VAL A 215 -18.88 -24.81 8.69
CA VAL A 215 -19.37 -25.30 9.98
C VAL A 215 -20.66 -24.59 10.39
N LEU A 216 -20.79 -23.30 10.08
CA LEU A 216 -22.02 -22.55 10.35
C LEU A 216 -23.19 -23.03 9.46
N GLU A 217 -22.91 -23.40 8.21
CA GLU A 217 -23.89 -23.94 7.28
C GLU A 217 -24.42 -25.31 7.70
N GLN A 218 -23.51 -26.24 8.06
CA GLN A 218 -23.88 -27.59 8.50
C GLN A 218 -24.81 -27.62 9.71
N GLN A 219 -24.80 -26.54 10.51
CA GLN A 219 -25.65 -26.39 11.69
C GLN A 219 -26.96 -25.63 11.41
N GLY A 220 -27.19 -25.20 10.16
CA GLY A 220 -28.35 -24.40 9.78
C GLY A 220 -28.33 -22.99 10.37
N LEU A 221 -27.15 -22.47 10.74
CA LEU A 221 -26.97 -21.17 11.40
C LEU A 221 -26.69 -20.03 10.41
N GLY A 222 -26.72 -20.31 9.11
CA GLY A 222 -26.58 -19.35 8.03
C GLY A 222 -26.22 -20.07 6.74
N ASP A 223 -26.96 -19.79 5.67
CA ASP A 223 -26.63 -20.31 4.34
C ASP A 223 -25.35 -19.61 3.86
N VAL A 224 -24.35 -20.38 3.40
CA VAL A 224 -23.11 -19.77 2.86
C VAL A 224 -23.43 -19.15 1.50
N TYR A 225 -24.29 -19.82 0.74
CA TYR A 225 -24.84 -19.37 -0.52
C TYR A 225 -26.37 -19.38 -0.52
N VAL A 226 -26.98 -18.32 -1.06
CA VAL A 226 -28.43 -18.19 -1.18
C VAL A 226 -28.83 -18.45 -2.63
N ASN A 227 -29.55 -19.55 -2.87
CA ASN A 227 -30.17 -19.81 -4.17
C ASN A 227 -31.46 -18.97 -4.30
N ARG A 228 -31.51 -18.06 -5.27
CA ARG A 228 -32.71 -17.25 -5.55
C ARG A 228 -33.74 -18.08 -6.30
N LYS A 229 -34.44 -19.00 -5.62
CA LYS A 229 -35.71 -19.50 -6.17
C LYS A 229 -36.74 -18.38 -6.09
N ARG A 230 -37.18 -17.89 -7.26
CA ARG A 230 -38.28 -16.94 -7.41
C ARG A 230 -39.55 -17.57 -6.82
N ASN A 231 -39.94 -17.16 -5.63
CA ASN A 231 -41.32 -17.34 -5.15
C ASN A 231 -42.23 -16.53 -6.09
N ALA A 232 -42.79 -17.16 -7.12
CA ALA A 232 -44.02 -16.66 -7.72
C ALA A 232 -45.15 -16.94 -6.71
N PRO A 233 -46.01 -15.97 -6.38
CA PRO A 233 -47.15 -16.23 -5.51
C PRO A 233 -48.03 -17.31 -6.15
N ALA A 234 -48.45 -18.28 -5.35
CA ALA A 234 -49.44 -19.27 -5.74
C ALA A 234 -50.76 -18.54 -6.03
N GLU A 235 -51.06 -18.31 -7.31
CA GLU A 235 -52.42 -18.02 -7.75
C GLU A 235 -53.02 -19.24 -8.45
N ASN A 236 -54.26 -19.50 -8.08
CA ASN A 236 -55.02 -20.71 -8.32
C ASN A 236 -55.21 -21.05 -9.81
N GLY A 237 -55.00 -22.33 -10.13
CA GLY A 237 -55.83 -23.16 -11.01
C GLY A 237 -56.30 -22.61 -12.35
N LYS A 238 -55.63 -23.04 -13.43
CA LYS A 238 -56.22 -23.89 -14.49
C LYS A 238 -55.14 -24.42 -15.42
N SER A 239 -55.37 -25.66 -15.82
CA SER A 239 -54.54 -26.53 -16.65
C SER A 239 -54.21 -25.95 -18.02
N ASP A 240 -52.95 -26.05 -18.43
CA ASP A 240 -52.59 -26.31 -19.83
C ASP A 240 -51.28 -27.11 -19.92
N THR A 241 -51.42 -28.39 -20.22
CA THR A 241 -50.40 -29.45 -20.17
C THR A 241 -49.47 -29.45 -21.38
N LYS A 242 -49.03 -28.27 -21.88
CA LYS A 242 -48.11 -28.17 -23.03
C LYS A 242 -46.95 -27.16 -22.88
N ALA A 243 -46.71 -26.62 -21.69
CA ALA A 243 -45.57 -25.74 -21.40
C ALA A 243 -44.54 -26.32 -20.41
N VAL A 244 -44.63 -27.61 -20.06
CA VAL A 244 -43.83 -28.21 -18.97
C VAL A 244 -42.47 -28.78 -19.44
N ALA A 245 -42.12 -28.69 -20.73
CA ALA A 245 -40.89 -29.29 -21.26
C ALA A 245 -39.81 -28.30 -21.75
N LYS A 246 -39.93 -26.99 -21.45
CA LYS A 246 -38.91 -25.99 -21.88
C LYS A 246 -38.52 -24.96 -20.81
N ALA A 247 -38.70 -25.32 -19.54
CA ALA A 247 -38.08 -24.64 -18.41
C ALA A 247 -37.05 -25.59 -17.80
N ALA A 248 -36.02 -25.93 -18.59
CA ALA A 248 -34.77 -26.39 -17.99
C ALA A 248 -34.25 -25.21 -17.18
N VAL A 249 -34.20 -25.41 -15.86
CA VAL A 249 -33.77 -24.47 -14.85
C VAL A 249 -32.37 -23.98 -15.22
N GLU A 250 -32.23 -22.73 -15.66
CA GLU A 250 -30.95 -22.04 -15.55
C GLU A 250 -30.69 -21.82 -14.06
N GLU A 251 -29.94 -22.73 -13.44
CA GLU A 251 -29.41 -22.50 -12.09
C GLU A 251 -28.40 -21.35 -12.20
N GLU A 252 -28.87 -20.11 -11.98
CA GLU A 252 -27.98 -18.97 -11.74
C GLU A 252 -26.98 -19.36 -10.64
N PRO A 253 -25.69 -19.01 -10.79
CA PRO A 253 -24.66 -19.41 -9.84
C PRO A 253 -25.06 -18.96 -8.42
N PRO A 254 -24.90 -19.84 -7.41
CA PRO A 254 -25.26 -19.54 -6.03
C PRO A 254 -24.60 -18.24 -5.56
N MET A 255 -25.37 -17.22 -5.18
CA MET A 255 -24.82 -15.96 -4.67
C MET A 255 -24.41 -16.11 -3.20
N PRO A 256 -23.26 -15.56 -2.77
CA PRO A 256 -22.87 -15.59 -1.37
C PRO A 256 -23.87 -14.82 -0.51
N SER A 257 -24.17 -15.33 0.68
CA SER A 257 -25.03 -14.62 1.63
C SER A 257 -24.38 -13.33 2.14
N ASP A 258 -25.19 -12.38 2.62
CA ASP A 258 -24.66 -11.12 3.18
C ASP A 258 -23.73 -11.38 4.39
N ILE A 259 -23.91 -12.49 5.13
CA ILE A 259 -23.03 -12.91 6.22
C ILE A 259 -21.67 -13.35 5.65
N THR A 260 -21.67 -14.21 4.63
CA THR A 260 -20.47 -14.67 3.92
C THR A 260 -19.69 -13.48 3.36
N ILE A 261 -20.36 -12.56 2.66
CA ILE A 261 -19.76 -11.33 2.13
C ILE A 261 -19.14 -10.52 3.27
N CYS A 262 -19.82 -10.38 4.41
CA CYS A 262 -19.29 -9.64 5.55
C CYS A 262 -17.99 -10.23 6.08
N TYR A 263 -17.90 -11.55 6.27
CA TYR A 263 -16.65 -12.19 6.75
C TYR A 263 -15.48 -11.96 5.79
N TYR A 264 -15.70 -12.19 4.50
CA TYR A 264 -14.68 -12.03 3.47
C TYR A 264 -14.23 -10.57 3.29
N LEU A 265 -15.17 -9.61 3.22
CA LEU A 265 -14.82 -8.19 3.15
C LEU A 265 -14.13 -7.69 4.42
N SER A 266 -14.52 -8.21 5.59
CA SER A 266 -13.89 -7.81 6.86
C SER A 266 -12.41 -8.19 6.90
N ILE A 267 -12.03 -9.41 6.47
CA ILE A 267 -10.62 -9.81 6.45
C ILE A 267 -9.84 -9.08 5.34
N ALA A 268 -10.45 -8.81 4.18
CA ALA A 268 -9.79 -8.06 3.12
C ALA A 268 -9.48 -6.63 3.56
N TYR A 269 -10.47 -5.91 4.09
CA TYR A 269 -10.29 -4.53 4.53
C TYR A 269 -9.39 -4.45 5.77
N ALA A 270 -9.46 -5.45 6.66
CA ALA A 270 -8.56 -5.51 7.80
C ALA A 270 -7.10 -5.71 7.41
N SER A 271 -6.82 -6.52 6.37
CA SER A 271 -5.46 -6.66 5.88
C SER A 271 -4.93 -5.33 5.31
N THR A 272 -5.75 -4.63 4.52
CA THR A 272 -5.39 -3.32 3.95
C THR A 272 -5.10 -2.29 5.04
N LEU A 273 -5.97 -2.18 6.05
CA LEU A 273 -5.77 -1.27 7.17
C LEU A 273 -4.57 -1.68 8.03
N GLY A 274 -4.43 -2.97 8.35
CA GLY A 274 -3.30 -3.49 9.13
C GLY A 274 -1.95 -3.18 8.51
N GLY A 275 -1.82 -3.31 7.18
CA GLY A 275 -0.60 -2.97 6.45
C GLY A 275 -0.16 -1.52 6.62
N SER A 276 -1.10 -0.61 6.89
CA SER A 276 -0.81 0.82 7.08
C SER A 276 -0.15 1.16 8.43
N GLY A 277 -0.17 0.25 9.40
CA GLY A 277 0.31 0.51 10.77
C GLY A 277 1.83 0.61 10.94
N THR A 278 2.61 -0.04 10.07
CA THR A 278 4.09 -0.08 10.18
C THR A 278 4.76 0.21 8.83
N LEU A 279 6.05 0.55 8.84
CA LEU A 279 6.80 0.79 7.59
C LEU A 279 6.93 -0.44 6.69
N VAL A 280 6.91 -1.64 7.28
CA VAL A 280 7.11 -2.92 6.58
C VAL A 280 5.79 -3.48 6.05
N GLY A 281 4.66 -3.17 6.69
CA GLY A 281 3.35 -3.79 6.38
C GLY A 281 2.92 -3.64 4.92
N THR A 282 3.16 -2.49 4.31
CA THR A 282 2.87 -2.24 2.89
C THR A 282 4.02 -1.55 2.16
N ALA A 283 4.19 -1.90 0.89
CA ALA A 283 5.20 -1.31 0.01
C ALA A 283 5.01 0.20 -0.19
N THR A 284 3.79 0.74 -0.07
CA THR A 284 3.55 2.20 -0.13
C THR A 284 4.25 2.96 0.99
N ASN A 285 4.29 2.40 2.20
CA ASN A 285 4.95 3.02 3.35
C ASN A 285 6.47 3.04 3.15
N SER A 286 7.01 1.98 2.54
CA SER A 286 8.43 1.92 2.15
C SER A 286 8.76 2.87 0.99
N ALA A 287 7.87 3.00 0.00
CA ALA A 287 7.99 4.00 -1.07
C ALA A 287 8.06 5.41 -0.49
N PHE A 288 7.16 5.74 0.43
CA PHE A 288 7.20 6.99 1.17
C PHE A 288 8.52 7.21 1.90
N LYS A 289 8.96 6.25 2.71
CA LYS A 289 10.19 6.41 3.50
C LYS A 289 11.39 6.66 2.59
N GLY A 290 11.50 5.96 1.47
CA GLY A 290 12.63 6.13 0.55
C GLY A 290 12.56 7.45 -0.24
N ILE A 291 11.38 7.86 -0.71
CA ILE A 291 11.20 9.16 -1.37
C ILE A 291 11.44 10.30 -0.39
N PHE A 292 10.87 10.24 0.81
CA PHE A 292 11.05 11.23 1.87
C PHE A 292 12.53 11.38 2.27
N ASP A 293 13.26 10.28 2.43
CA ASP A 293 14.69 10.31 2.73
C ASP A 293 15.54 10.93 1.61
N SER A 294 15.08 10.84 0.36
CA SER A 294 15.78 11.38 -0.81
C SER A 294 15.51 12.89 -0.97
N GLU A 295 14.24 13.26 -0.77
CA GLU A 295 13.76 14.63 -0.87
C GLU A 295 14.20 15.48 0.34
N PHE A 296 14.18 14.90 1.55
CA PHE A 296 14.47 15.59 2.82
C PHE A 296 15.50 14.82 3.68
N PRO A 297 16.77 14.73 3.26
CA PRO A 297 17.80 14.00 4.01
C PRO A 297 17.99 14.49 5.45
N GLU A 298 17.78 15.79 5.69
CA GLU A 298 17.88 16.43 7.00
C GLU A 298 16.84 15.93 8.01
N TYR A 299 15.65 15.53 7.55
CA TYR A 299 14.56 15.02 8.39
C TYR A 299 14.48 13.49 8.41
N SER A 300 15.39 12.80 7.72
CA SER A 300 15.39 11.34 7.56
C SER A 300 15.41 10.58 8.89
N SER A 301 16.13 11.07 9.90
CA SER A 301 16.18 10.44 11.23
C SER A 301 14.90 10.60 12.04
N GLN A 302 14.10 11.63 11.76
CA GLN A 302 12.87 11.93 12.48
C GLN A 302 11.71 11.00 12.07
N VAL A 303 11.80 10.38 10.90
CA VAL A 303 10.81 9.40 10.42
C VAL A 303 11.47 8.02 10.38
N ASN A 304 11.76 7.47 11.56
CA ASN A 304 12.22 6.09 11.72
C ASN A 304 11.05 5.13 11.90
N PHE A 305 11.34 3.83 11.99
CA PHE A 305 10.33 2.80 12.22
C PHE A 305 9.43 3.09 13.43
N PHE A 306 10.03 3.47 14.57
CA PHE A 306 9.29 3.78 15.79
C PHE A 306 8.32 4.95 15.61
N TRP A 307 8.80 6.09 15.09
CA TRP A 307 7.98 7.29 14.94
C TRP A 307 6.88 7.12 13.90
N PHE A 308 7.16 6.40 12.80
CA PHE A 308 6.11 6.05 11.85
C PHE A 308 5.04 5.15 12.48
N MET A 309 5.44 4.14 13.25
CA MET A 309 4.51 3.26 13.97
C MET A 309 3.68 4.04 15.01
N ALA A 310 4.32 4.93 15.77
CA ALA A 310 3.66 5.78 16.77
C ALA A 310 2.61 6.70 16.15
N TYR A 311 2.87 7.21 14.94
CA TYR A 311 1.89 7.98 14.19
C TYR A 311 0.78 7.11 13.60
N SER A 312 1.11 6.03 12.89
CA SER A 312 0.16 5.28 12.04
C SER A 312 -0.69 4.28 12.81
N THR A 313 -0.17 3.67 13.88
CA THR A 313 -0.86 2.58 14.60
C THR A 313 -2.13 3.05 15.32
N PRO A 314 -2.16 4.19 16.06
CA PRO A 314 -3.38 4.61 16.74
C PRO A 314 -4.54 4.95 15.78
N PRO A 315 -4.34 5.75 14.71
CA PRO A 315 -5.36 5.96 13.69
C PRO A 315 -5.79 4.66 13.00
N MET A 316 -4.87 3.73 12.73
CA MET A 316 -5.18 2.41 12.19
C MET A 316 -6.14 1.62 13.08
N LEU A 317 -5.92 1.57 14.39
CA LEU A 317 -6.81 0.86 15.33
C LEU A 317 -8.22 1.47 15.34
N ILE A 318 -8.30 2.81 15.31
CA ILE A 318 -9.58 3.54 15.25
C ILE A 318 -10.30 3.27 13.92
N MET A 319 -9.58 3.39 12.80
CA MET A 319 -10.10 3.08 11.46
C MET A 319 -10.60 1.64 11.42
N GLN A 320 -9.83 0.68 11.92
CA GLN A 320 -10.20 -0.73 11.93
C GLN A 320 -11.50 -1.00 12.68
N PHE A 321 -11.63 -0.44 13.89
CA PHE A 321 -12.81 -0.62 14.70
C PHE A 321 -14.06 0.00 14.04
N LEU A 322 -13.94 1.20 13.49
CA LEU A 322 -15.05 1.88 12.82
C LEU A 322 -15.43 1.23 11.50
N VAL A 323 -14.45 0.73 10.73
CA VAL A 323 -14.70 -0.04 9.50
C VAL A 323 -15.40 -1.36 9.81
N TRP A 324 -14.97 -2.06 10.86
CA TRP A 324 -15.68 -3.23 11.35
C TRP A 324 -17.12 -2.88 11.70
N LEU A 325 -17.34 -1.82 12.49
CA LEU A 325 -18.68 -1.36 12.86
C LEU A 325 -19.54 -1.03 11.64
N ALA A 326 -18.99 -0.35 10.63
CA ALA A 326 -19.69 -0.03 9.39
C ALA A 326 -20.13 -1.29 8.63
N LEU A 327 -19.25 -2.30 8.51
CA LEU A 327 -19.60 -3.58 7.89
C LEU A 327 -20.69 -4.32 8.68
N GLN A 328 -20.67 -4.25 10.01
CA GLN A 328 -21.71 -4.83 10.86
C GLN A 328 -23.08 -4.15 10.66
N VAL A 329 -23.11 -2.83 10.46
CA VAL A 329 -24.32 -2.08 10.16
C VAL A 329 -24.85 -2.41 8.75
N THR A 330 -23.95 -2.48 7.77
CA THR A 330 -24.31 -2.74 6.37
C THR A 330 -24.80 -4.15 6.11
N PHE A 331 -24.11 -5.17 6.63
CA PHE A 331 -24.37 -6.58 6.29
C PHE A 331 -25.01 -7.40 7.41
N MET A 332 -24.72 -7.10 8.69
CA MET A 332 -25.24 -7.86 9.84
C MET A 332 -26.38 -7.14 10.60
N GLY A 333 -26.93 -6.07 10.02
CA GLY A 333 -28.10 -5.36 10.54
C GLY A 333 -27.91 -4.78 11.95
N LEU A 334 -26.68 -4.45 12.34
CA LEU A 334 -26.42 -3.77 13.61
C LEU A 334 -27.17 -2.41 13.62
N PHE A 335 -27.93 -2.13 14.67
CA PHE A 335 -28.92 -1.03 14.77
C PHE A 335 -30.20 -1.16 13.92
N ARG A 336 -30.44 -2.32 13.29
CA ARG A 336 -31.71 -2.65 12.60
C ARG A 336 -32.30 -3.97 13.13
N PRO A 337 -32.78 -4.02 14.39
CA PRO A 337 -33.20 -5.26 15.05
C PRO A 337 -34.38 -5.98 14.37
N ASN A 338 -35.20 -5.26 13.60
CA ASN A 338 -36.33 -5.83 12.87
C ASN A 338 -35.98 -6.39 11.48
N SER A 339 -34.74 -6.19 11.00
CA SER A 339 -34.28 -6.71 9.70
C SER A 339 -34.12 -8.23 9.72
N GLU A 340 -34.40 -8.89 8.58
CA GLU A 340 -34.18 -10.32 8.40
C GLU A 340 -32.72 -10.73 8.69
N ALA A 341 -31.75 -9.87 8.35
CA ALA A 341 -30.33 -10.11 8.64
C ALA A 341 -30.05 -10.16 10.15
N ALA A 342 -30.64 -9.24 10.93
CA ALA A 342 -30.46 -9.21 12.39
C ALA A 342 -31.11 -10.42 13.07
N LYS A 343 -32.28 -10.86 12.59
CA LYS A 343 -32.96 -12.06 13.09
C LYS A 343 -32.14 -13.33 12.80
N LYS A 344 -31.57 -13.47 11.60
CA LYS A 344 -30.67 -14.59 11.25
C LYS A 344 -29.44 -14.64 12.15
N VAL A 345 -28.75 -13.51 12.34
CA VAL A 345 -27.55 -13.41 13.19
C VAL A 345 -27.85 -13.70 14.67
N ASN A 346 -28.99 -13.22 15.19
CA ASN A 346 -29.37 -13.46 16.58
C ASN A 346 -29.80 -14.91 16.82
N ASN A 347 -30.59 -15.51 15.92
CA ASN A 347 -30.99 -16.92 16.02
C ASN A 347 -29.77 -17.86 15.94
N ALA A 348 -28.78 -17.49 15.12
CA ALA A 348 -27.54 -18.22 14.92
C ALA A 348 -26.58 -18.21 16.13
N SER A 349 -26.84 -17.38 17.15
CA SER A 349 -26.00 -17.34 18.37
C SER A 349 -26.13 -18.60 19.25
N SER A 350 -27.16 -19.42 19.00
CA SER A 350 -27.43 -20.69 19.70
C SER A 350 -26.44 -21.82 19.36
N GLY A 351 -25.79 -21.80 18.19
CA GLY A 351 -24.80 -22.82 17.79
C GLY A 351 -23.33 -22.51 18.10
N SER A 352 -23.10 -21.47 18.91
CA SER A 352 -21.79 -21.00 19.37
C SER A 352 -20.92 -22.11 19.99
N GLU A 353 -21.52 -23.09 20.69
CA GLU A 353 -20.78 -24.20 21.30
C GLU A 353 -20.19 -25.17 20.28
N THR A 354 -20.93 -25.49 19.21
CA THR A 354 -20.47 -26.43 18.18
C THR A 354 -19.37 -25.82 17.32
N THR A 355 -19.50 -24.54 16.95
CA THR A 355 -18.43 -23.80 16.26
C THR A 355 -17.16 -23.78 17.11
N MET A 356 -17.28 -23.57 18.43
CA MET A 356 -16.14 -23.62 19.35
C MET A 356 -15.48 -25.02 19.39
N LYS A 357 -16.26 -26.11 19.32
CA LYS A 357 -15.70 -27.47 19.27
C LYS A 357 -14.84 -27.67 18.02
N VAL A 358 -15.29 -27.21 16.86
CA VAL A 358 -14.51 -27.34 15.62
C VAL A 358 -13.23 -26.50 15.67
N ILE A 359 -13.29 -25.26 16.17
CA ILE A 359 -12.11 -24.42 16.34
C ILE A 359 -11.11 -25.06 17.33
N LYS A 360 -11.59 -25.65 18.42
CA LYS A 360 -10.75 -26.39 19.37
C LYS A 360 -10.14 -27.63 18.73
N GLU A 361 -10.86 -28.34 17.88
CA GLU A 361 -10.35 -29.51 17.17
C GLU A 361 -9.29 -29.12 16.13
N GLN A 362 -9.53 -28.06 15.34
CA GLN A 362 -8.52 -27.51 14.43
C GLN A 362 -7.27 -27.00 15.16
N TYR A 363 -7.44 -26.44 16.37
CA TYR A 363 -6.30 -26.02 17.18
C TYR A 363 -5.52 -27.24 17.72
N ARG A 364 -6.24 -28.30 18.15
CA ARG A 364 -5.64 -29.55 18.61
C ARG A 364 -4.92 -30.29 17.49
N SER A 365 -5.42 -30.26 16.26
CA SER A 365 -4.81 -30.90 15.10
C SER A 365 -3.47 -30.29 14.69
N LEU A 366 -3.16 -29.07 15.13
CA LEU A 366 -1.83 -28.47 14.94
C LEU A 366 -0.74 -29.15 15.80
N GLY A 367 -1.11 -29.89 16.83
CA GLY A 367 -0.18 -30.53 17.77
C GLY A 367 0.48 -29.54 18.74
N PRO A 368 1.46 -30.02 19.56
CA PRO A 368 2.21 -29.17 20.48
C PRO A 368 3.04 -28.10 19.74
N ILE A 369 3.40 -27.01 20.43
CA ILE A 369 4.22 -25.95 19.84
C ILE A 369 5.59 -26.51 19.45
N THR A 370 5.93 -26.40 18.17
CA THR A 370 7.19 -26.91 17.63
C THR A 370 8.35 -25.96 17.94
N PHE A 371 9.59 -26.46 17.90
CA PHE A 371 10.77 -25.60 18.05
C PHE A 371 10.80 -24.50 16.97
N HIS A 372 10.45 -24.85 15.73
CA HIS A 372 10.32 -23.91 14.63
C HIS A 372 9.35 -22.76 14.94
N GLU A 373 8.15 -23.06 15.46
CA GLU A 373 7.18 -22.03 15.87
C GLU A 373 7.73 -21.12 16.97
N LYS A 374 8.41 -21.70 17.97
CA LYS A 374 8.99 -20.94 19.08
C LYS A 374 10.16 -20.05 18.63
N ALA A 375 11.08 -20.60 17.84
CA ALA A 375 12.26 -19.89 17.34
C ALA A 375 11.85 -18.75 16.40
N SER A 376 10.94 -19.00 15.45
CA SER A 376 10.40 -17.95 14.57
C SER A 376 9.68 -16.86 15.35
N GLY A 377 8.90 -17.22 16.38
CA GLY A 377 8.24 -16.25 17.25
C GLY A 377 9.22 -15.38 18.06
N ILE A 378 10.27 -15.98 18.62
CA ILE A 378 11.31 -15.25 19.35
C ILE A 378 12.07 -14.29 18.42
N LEU A 379 12.49 -14.75 17.24
CA LEU A 379 13.18 -13.90 16.27
C LEU A 379 12.30 -12.75 15.78
N PHE A 380 11.01 -13.00 15.61
CA PHE A 380 10.05 -11.98 15.24
C PHE A 380 9.91 -10.91 16.34
N ILE A 381 9.73 -11.33 17.60
CA ILE A 381 9.68 -10.40 18.74
C ILE A 381 11.00 -9.62 18.87
N LEU A 382 12.14 -10.29 18.68
CA LEU A 382 13.45 -9.66 18.66
C LEU A 382 13.56 -8.62 17.55
N ALA A 383 13.05 -8.90 16.35
CA ALA A 383 13.05 -7.94 15.25
C ALA A 383 12.25 -6.67 15.61
N VAL A 384 11.04 -6.84 16.15
CA VAL A 384 10.20 -5.72 16.60
C VAL A 384 10.89 -4.90 17.69
N PHE A 385 11.49 -5.59 18.67
CA PHE A 385 12.27 -4.96 19.73
C PHE A 385 13.43 -4.12 19.16
N LEU A 386 14.23 -4.69 18.26
CA LEU A 386 15.35 -4.00 17.64
C LEU A 386 14.89 -2.81 16.78
N TYR A 387 13.75 -2.89 16.09
CA TYR A 387 13.22 -1.74 15.37
C TYR A 387 12.83 -0.59 16.29
N ILE A 388 12.09 -0.88 17.37
CA ILE A 388 11.60 0.14 18.31
C ILE A 388 12.77 0.80 19.04
N PHE A 389 13.74 0.01 19.49
CA PHE A 389 14.86 0.48 20.31
C PHE A 389 16.09 0.89 19.50
N ARG A 390 16.00 0.99 18.16
CA ARG A 390 17.12 1.44 17.32
C ARG A 390 17.56 2.86 17.65
N HIS A 391 16.61 3.79 17.61
CA HIS A 391 16.83 5.19 17.93
C HIS A 391 15.47 5.80 18.37
N PRO A 392 14.96 5.41 19.54
CA PRO A 392 13.61 5.78 19.97
C PRO A 392 13.46 7.29 20.25
N GLY A 393 14.57 8.02 20.43
CA GLY A 393 14.58 9.48 20.58
C GLY A 393 14.38 9.99 22.00
N PHE A 394 13.80 9.19 22.90
CA PHE A 394 13.70 9.50 24.34
C PHE A 394 14.85 8.94 25.19
N MET A 395 15.59 7.97 24.63
CA MET A 395 16.80 7.41 25.21
C MET A 395 17.75 7.02 24.07
N ASP A 396 19.03 6.87 24.40
CA ASP A 396 20.03 6.40 23.45
C ASP A 396 19.63 4.99 22.97
N GLY A 397 19.52 4.84 21.66
CA GLY A 397 19.16 3.56 21.07
C GLY A 397 20.37 2.63 20.98
N TRP A 398 20.12 1.35 20.71
CA TRP A 398 21.23 0.39 20.55
C TRP A 398 22.17 0.76 19.40
N ALA A 399 21.68 1.50 18.39
CA ALA A 399 22.50 1.98 17.29
C ALA A 399 23.52 3.03 17.76
N ASP A 400 23.08 3.96 18.61
CA ASP A 400 23.89 5.08 19.10
C ASP A 400 24.97 4.62 20.08
N VAL A 401 24.66 3.58 20.88
CA VAL A 401 25.60 2.97 21.82
C VAL A 401 26.68 2.15 21.09
N LEU A 402 26.33 1.52 19.97
CA LEU A 402 27.23 0.60 19.28
C LEU A 402 28.23 1.32 18.36
N THR A 403 27.80 2.39 17.68
CA THR A 403 28.64 3.09 16.71
C THR A 403 28.24 4.55 16.55
N THR A 404 29.23 5.38 16.20
CA THR A 404 29.00 6.79 15.82
C THR A 404 28.52 6.94 14.37
N MET A 405 28.50 5.84 13.60
CA MET A 405 28.02 5.83 12.22
C MET A 405 26.49 5.79 12.17
N LYS A 406 25.89 6.41 11.13
CA LYS A 406 24.44 6.43 10.95
C LYS A 406 23.90 5.05 10.57
N VAL A 407 23.46 4.28 11.56
CA VAL A 407 22.78 2.99 11.35
C VAL A 407 21.28 3.23 11.14
N LYS A 408 20.74 2.77 10.02
CA LYS A 408 19.31 2.84 9.69
C LYS A 408 18.58 1.50 9.95
N ASP A 409 17.26 1.49 9.75
CA ASP A 409 16.35 0.40 10.13
C ASP A 409 16.61 -0.94 9.38
N GLY A 410 17.14 -0.89 8.16
CA GLY A 410 17.40 -2.05 7.31
C GLY A 410 18.51 -2.97 7.81
N VAL A 411 19.42 -2.47 8.65
CA VAL A 411 20.43 -3.30 9.32
C VAL A 411 19.76 -4.31 10.25
N THR A 412 18.72 -3.89 10.98
CA THR A 412 17.91 -4.77 11.84
C THR A 412 17.28 -5.89 11.03
N SER A 413 16.65 -5.55 9.90
CA SER A 413 15.96 -6.51 9.05
C SER A 413 16.93 -7.57 8.53
N MET A 414 18.07 -7.13 7.99
CA MET A 414 19.08 -8.04 7.42
C MET A 414 19.74 -8.91 8.48
N PHE A 415 20.00 -8.35 9.67
CA PHE A 415 20.56 -9.12 10.79
C PHE A 415 19.64 -10.28 11.19
N ILE A 416 18.33 -10.03 11.34
CA ILE A 416 17.37 -11.09 11.70
C ILE A 416 17.24 -12.12 10.58
N VAL A 417 17.23 -11.71 9.31
CA VAL A 417 17.20 -12.64 8.18
C VAL A 417 18.43 -13.56 8.21
N ILE A 418 19.62 -13.01 8.43
CA ILE A 418 20.85 -13.81 8.55
C ILE A 418 20.73 -14.81 9.72
N LEU A 419 20.20 -14.39 10.87
CA LEU A 419 19.93 -15.30 11.99
C LEU A 419 18.93 -16.40 11.64
N MET A 420 17.88 -16.12 10.86
CA MET A 420 16.92 -17.13 10.40
C MET A 420 17.53 -18.16 9.44
N PHE A 421 18.58 -17.80 8.71
CA PHE A 421 19.35 -18.75 7.89
C PHE A 421 20.31 -19.60 8.73
N ILE A 422 20.86 -19.05 9.80
CA ILE A 422 21.82 -19.73 10.67
C ILE A 422 21.13 -20.70 11.65
N LEU A 423 19.99 -20.28 12.23
CA LEU A 423 19.32 -21.05 13.28
C LEU A 423 18.56 -22.24 12.69
N PRO A 424 18.71 -23.46 13.26
CA PRO A 424 18.07 -24.65 12.74
C PRO A 424 16.56 -24.65 12.99
N MET A 425 15.79 -25.24 12.07
CA MET A 425 14.34 -25.43 12.20
C MET A 425 13.95 -26.44 13.29
N SER A 426 14.77 -27.47 13.51
CA SER A 426 14.60 -28.45 14.59
C SER A 426 15.90 -28.66 15.36
N CYS A 427 15.78 -28.83 16.68
CA CYS A 427 16.90 -29.16 17.55
C CYS A 427 17.22 -30.66 17.56
N ASP A 428 17.15 -31.32 16.40
CA ASP A 428 17.45 -32.76 16.31
C ASP A 428 18.93 -33.06 16.63
N PHE A 429 19.81 -32.06 16.51
CA PHE A 429 21.21 -32.18 16.94
C PHE A 429 21.36 -32.42 18.46
N ILE A 430 20.40 -32.00 19.30
CA ILE A 430 20.46 -32.22 20.75
C ILE A 430 20.31 -33.72 21.07
N LYS A 431 19.64 -34.50 20.20
CA LYS A 431 19.51 -35.96 20.35
C LYS A 431 20.87 -36.67 20.34
N PHE A 432 21.88 -36.10 19.69
CA PHE A 432 23.24 -36.66 19.70
C PHE A 432 23.93 -36.57 21.06
N PHE A 433 23.49 -35.66 21.94
CA PHE A 433 24.02 -35.49 23.30
C PHE A 433 23.10 -36.12 24.36
N SER A 434 21.98 -36.72 23.97
CA SER A 434 21.03 -37.35 24.88
C SER A 434 21.35 -38.84 25.03
N SER A 435 21.46 -39.32 26.28
CA SER A 435 21.70 -40.74 26.55
C SER A 435 20.52 -41.66 26.17
N SER A 436 19.38 -41.09 25.76
CA SER A 436 18.13 -41.82 25.51
C SER A 436 17.88 -42.15 24.03
N SER A 437 18.73 -41.72 23.10
CA SER A 437 18.50 -41.84 21.65
C SER A 437 19.20 -43.06 21.06
N SER A 438 18.48 -43.84 20.23
CA SER A 438 19.03 -45.04 19.59
C SER A 438 19.98 -44.69 18.43
N TYR A 439 21.00 -45.52 18.19
CA TYR A 439 21.95 -45.33 17.08
C TYR A 439 21.26 -45.24 15.71
N GLU A 440 20.18 -45.99 15.51
CA GLU A 440 19.40 -46.01 14.28
C GLU A 440 18.64 -44.68 14.04
N GLU A 441 18.15 -44.04 15.11
CA GLU A 441 17.54 -42.70 15.04
C GLU A 441 18.60 -41.61 14.74
N LEU A 442 19.81 -41.75 15.28
CA LEU A 442 20.92 -40.84 15.01
C LEU A 442 21.40 -40.98 13.56
N ALA A 443 21.52 -42.20 13.06
CA ALA A 443 21.97 -42.49 11.69
C ALA A 443 20.94 -42.04 10.63
N ALA A 444 19.64 -42.05 10.97
CA ALA A 444 18.58 -41.53 10.10
C ALA A 444 18.44 -39.99 10.16
N SER A 445 19.08 -39.34 11.13
CA SER A 445 18.97 -37.89 11.35
C SER A 445 19.70 -37.11 10.25
N LYS A 446 18.96 -36.23 9.55
CA LYS A 446 19.52 -35.32 8.54
C LYS A 446 19.80 -33.96 9.17
N PRO A 447 20.77 -33.18 8.64
CA PRO A 447 20.99 -31.81 9.08
C PRO A 447 19.68 -31.02 8.96
N SER A 448 19.23 -30.44 10.08
CA SER A 448 18.06 -29.56 10.03
C SER A 448 18.39 -28.39 9.12
N PRO A 449 17.52 -28.04 8.14
CA PRO A 449 17.65 -26.79 7.44
C PRO A 449 17.51 -25.62 8.42
N GLY A 450 17.98 -24.43 8.00
CA GLY A 450 17.67 -23.20 8.71
C GLY A 450 16.16 -22.96 8.80
N ILE A 451 15.72 -22.06 9.70
CA ILE A 451 14.32 -21.63 9.81
C ILE A 451 13.79 -21.17 8.44
N VAL A 452 14.65 -20.48 7.69
CA VAL A 452 14.40 -20.07 6.31
C VAL A 452 15.46 -20.65 5.39
N THR A 453 15.03 -21.10 4.21
CA THR A 453 15.91 -21.51 3.11
C THR A 453 15.73 -20.57 1.93
N TRP A 454 16.75 -20.50 1.06
CA TRP A 454 16.68 -19.66 -0.14
C TRP A 454 15.54 -20.07 -1.08
N GLY A 455 15.23 -21.36 -1.16
CA GLY A 455 14.09 -21.86 -1.95
C GLY A 455 12.77 -21.25 -1.49
N ILE A 456 12.53 -21.21 -0.19
CA ILE A 456 11.32 -20.61 0.39
C ILE A 456 11.24 -19.12 0.05
N LEU A 457 12.34 -18.39 0.18
CA LEU A 457 12.35 -16.95 -0.12
C LEU A 457 12.19 -16.66 -1.60
N LYS A 458 12.81 -17.47 -2.47
CA LYS A 458 12.67 -17.33 -3.92
C LYS A 458 11.20 -17.43 -4.34
N GLU A 459 10.45 -18.36 -3.75
CA GLU A 459 9.05 -18.60 -4.06
C GLU A 459 8.10 -17.58 -3.41
N LYS A 460 8.32 -17.25 -2.14
CA LYS A 460 7.40 -16.40 -1.37
C LYS A 460 7.59 -14.91 -1.56
N ILE A 461 8.78 -14.47 -1.96
CA ILE A 461 9.10 -13.04 -2.03
C ILE A 461 8.80 -12.49 -3.44
N PRO A 462 7.98 -11.43 -3.55
CA PRO A 462 7.73 -10.76 -4.82
C PRO A 462 8.90 -9.83 -5.18
N TRP A 463 9.97 -10.39 -5.74
CA TRP A 463 11.20 -9.67 -6.12
C TRP A 463 10.97 -8.44 -7.01
N GLY A 464 9.87 -8.43 -7.78
CA GLY A 464 9.46 -7.28 -8.58
C GLY A 464 9.24 -6.00 -7.77
N LEU A 465 8.88 -6.10 -6.47
CA LEU A 465 8.68 -4.93 -5.61
C LEU A 465 9.98 -4.15 -5.37
N LEU A 466 11.15 -4.81 -5.39
CA LEU A 466 12.44 -4.15 -5.26
C LEU A 466 12.65 -3.15 -6.41
N PHE A 467 12.36 -3.58 -7.64
CA PHE A 467 12.45 -2.71 -8.81
C PHE A 467 11.38 -1.63 -8.79
N LEU A 468 10.16 -1.96 -8.35
CA LEU A 468 9.06 -1.01 -8.26
C LEU A 468 9.37 0.18 -7.33
N LEU A 469 9.89 -0.11 -6.14
CA LEU A 469 10.32 0.92 -5.20
C LEU A 469 11.55 1.68 -5.72
N GLY A 470 12.53 0.95 -6.26
CA GLY A 470 13.75 1.53 -6.82
C GLY A 470 13.48 2.51 -7.98
N GLY A 471 12.52 2.21 -8.86
CA GLY A 471 12.11 3.11 -9.93
C GLY A 471 11.52 4.42 -9.41
N GLY A 472 10.71 4.37 -8.35
CA GLY A 472 10.21 5.57 -7.68
C GLY A 472 11.32 6.41 -7.03
N PHE A 473 12.30 5.75 -6.42
CA PHE A 473 13.46 6.43 -5.83
C PHE A 473 14.37 7.06 -6.89
N ALA A 474 14.53 6.39 -8.03
CA ALA A 474 15.22 6.96 -9.17
C ALA A 474 14.49 8.21 -9.67
N LEU A 475 13.16 8.15 -9.87
CA LEU A 475 12.37 9.32 -10.28
C LEU A 475 12.52 10.50 -9.32
N ALA A 476 12.51 10.27 -8.00
CA ALA A 476 12.73 11.32 -7.01
C ALA A 476 14.15 11.92 -7.13
N GLU A 477 15.17 11.08 -7.19
CA GLU A 477 16.57 11.53 -7.33
C GLU A 477 16.82 12.30 -8.63
N GLY A 478 16.30 11.80 -9.75
CA GLY A 478 16.37 12.45 -11.05
C GLY A 478 15.65 13.79 -11.05
N SER A 479 14.43 13.85 -10.49
CA SER A 479 13.63 15.08 -10.42
C SER A 479 14.32 16.17 -9.59
N LYS A 480 14.98 15.77 -8.50
CA LYS A 480 15.79 16.67 -7.66
C LYS A 480 17.04 17.13 -8.40
N ALA A 481 17.80 16.21 -9.01
CA ALA A 481 19.05 16.50 -9.70
C ALA A 481 18.86 17.43 -10.91
N THR A 482 17.75 17.30 -11.65
CA THR A 482 17.49 18.12 -12.84
C THR A 482 16.75 19.42 -12.54
N GLY A 483 16.32 19.68 -11.30
CA GLY A 483 15.50 20.84 -10.96
C GLY A 483 14.03 20.74 -11.41
N LEU A 484 13.57 19.57 -11.89
CA LEU A 484 12.16 19.33 -12.22
C LEU A 484 11.25 19.56 -11.01
N SER A 485 11.73 19.15 -9.83
CA SER A 485 11.08 19.38 -8.54
C SER A 485 10.77 20.87 -8.29
N ALA A 486 11.72 21.77 -8.60
CA ALA A 486 11.52 23.21 -8.45
C ALA A 486 10.55 23.79 -9.49
N MET A 487 10.61 23.29 -10.73
CA MET A 487 9.70 23.69 -11.80
C MET A 487 8.24 23.36 -11.46
N ILE A 488 7.97 22.13 -11.00
CA ILE A 488 6.63 21.73 -10.53
C ILE A 488 6.20 22.61 -9.35
N GLY A 489 7.11 22.87 -8.41
CA GLY A 489 6.84 23.75 -7.27
C GLY A 489 6.42 25.17 -7.68
N SER A 490 7.11 25.77 -8.65
CA SER A 490 6.77 27.12 -9.14
C SER A 490 5.35 27.20 -9.73
N SER A 491 4.88 26.14 -10.41
CA SER A 491 3.51 26.07 -10.94
C SER A 491 2.46 25.94 -9.84
N LEU A 492 2.85 25.54 -8.63
CA LEU A 492 1.96 25.36 -7.48
C LEU A 492 1.94 26.58 -6.54
N GLU A 493 2.70 27.65 -6.83
CA GLU A 493 2.74 28.86 -5.97
C GLU A 493 1.38 29.55 -5.80
N GLY A 494 0.50 29.43 -6.80
CA GLY A 494 -0.88 29.95 -6.73
C GLY A 494 -1.72 29.34 -5.60
N LEU A 495 -1.28 28.23 -5.00
CA LEU A 495 -1.97 27.56 -3.89
C LEU A 495 -1.61 28.12 -2.50
N ARG A 496 -0.63 29.02 -2.38
CA ARG A 496 -0.15 29.58 -1.09
C ARG A 496 -1.22 30.29 -0.25
N GLY A 497 -2.37 30.65 -0.83
CA GLY A 497 -3.48 31.30 -0.12
C GLY A 497 -4.55 30.35 0.42
N LEU A 498 -4.49 29.05 0.12
CA LEU A 498 -5.50 28.09 0.55
C LEU A 498 -5.25 27.59 1.97
N ASN A 499 -6.33 27.29 2.69
CA ASN A 499 -6.22 26.64 3.99
C ASN A 499 -5.57 25.26 3.84
N HIS A 500 -4.48 25.01 4.56
CA HIS A 500 -3.71 23.76 4.54
C HIS A 500 -4.58 22.52 4.78
N ALA A 501 -5.62 22.62 5.60
CA ALA A 501 -6.56 21.52 5.85
C ALA A 501 -7.38 21.17 4.60
N ILE A 502 -7.76 22.16 3.78
CA ILE A 502 -8.48 21.94 2.52
C ILE A 502 -7.55 21.30 1.50
N VAL A 503 -6.30 21.78 1.41
CA VAL A 503 -5.28 21.18 0.52
C VAL A 503 -5.10 19.70 0.87
N LEU A 504 -4.95 19.38 2.17
CA LEU A 504 -4.84 17.99 2.62
C LEU A 504 -6.07 17.16 2.25
N LEU A 505 -7.28 17.69 2.42
CA LEU A 505 -8.51 16.99 2.06
C LEU A 505 -8.55 16.64 0.58
N VAL A 506 -8.23 17.59 -0.29
CA VAL A 506 -8.17 17.38 -1.75
C VAL A 506 -7.13 16.31 -2.10
N VAL A 507 -5.95 16.37 -1.50
CA VAL A 507 -4.89 15.38 -1.72
C VAL A 507 -5.36 13.97 -1.32
N VAL A 508 -5.98 13.83 -0.15
CA VAL A 508 -6.49 12.54 0.33
C VAL A 508 -7.58 12.03 -0.62
N LEU A 509 -8.55 12.85 -1.01
CA LEU A 509 -9.65 12.46 -1.90
C LEU A 509 -9.15 12.03 -3.28
N VAL A 510 -8.26 12.81 -3.91
CA VAL A 510 -7.70 12.50 -5.22
C VAL A 510 -6.90 11.20 -5.17
N THR A 511 -6.03 11.06 -4.16
CA THR A 511 -5.21 9.85 -4.00
C THR A 511 -6.07 8.62 -3.77
N GLN A 512 -7.08 8.74 -2.90
CA GLN A 512 -8.03 7.66 -2.63
C GLN A 512 -8.88 7.29 -3.83
N PHE A 513 -9.21 8.23 -4.72
CA PHE A 513 -9.95 7.91 -5.94
C PHE A 513 -9.09 7.13 -6.93
N ILE A 514 -7.86 7.60 -7.19
CA ILE A 514 -6.96 6.98 -8.16
C ILE A 514 -6.58 5.56 -7.74
N THR A 515 -6.40 5.31 -6.44
CA THR A 515 -6.03 3.97 -5.93
C THR A 515 -7.06 2.88 -6.14
N GLU A 516 -8.31 3.21 -6.48
CA GLU A 516 -9.30 2.18 -6.81
C GLU A 516 -9.01 1.52 -8.18
N PHE A 517 -8.22 2.17 -9.05
CA PHE A 517 -8.01 1.76 -10.43
C PHE A 517 -6.56 1.41 -10.77
N THR A 518 -5.62 1.72 -9.89
CA THR A 518 -4.18 1.57 -10.15
C THR A 518 -3.48 1.04 -8.90
N SER A 519 -2.38 0.31 -9.08
CA SER A 519 -1.51 -0.16 -8.00
C SER A 519 -1.12 0.93 -7.00
N ASN A 520 -1.36 0.64 -5.72
CA ASN A 520 -1.07 1.52 -4.57
C ASN A 520 0.35 2.09 -4.58
N VAL A 521 1.36 1.25 -4.85
CA VAL A 521 2.77 1.65 -4.84
C VAL A 521 3.11 2.55 -6.02
N ALA A 522 2.52 2.27 -7.19
CA ALA A 522 2.76 3.03 -8.39
C ALA A 522 2.23 4.47 -8.24
N ILE A 523 1.04 4.63 -7.65
CA ILE A 523 0.48 5.95 -7.33
C ILE A 523 1.34 6.67 -6.31
N ALA A 524 1.79 6.00 -5.25
CA ALA A 524 2.66 6.59 -4.23
C ALA A 524 3.95 7.14 -4.86
N ASN A 525 4.57 6.39 -5.77
CA ASN A 525 5.77 6.81 -6.50
C ASN A 525 5.53 8.05 -7.39
N LEU A 526 4.30 8.27 -7.87
CA LEU A 526 3.94 9.41 -8.71
C LEU A 526 3.55 10.64 -7.89
N ILE A 527 2.72 10.47 -6.86
CA ILE A 527 2.13 11.57 -6.10
C ILE A 527 3.12 12.12 -5.06
N LEU A 528 3.89 11.27 -4.37
CA LEU A 528 4.71 11.71 -3.25
C LEU A 528 5.81 12.72 -3.62
N PRO A 529 6.53 12.59 -4.76
CA PRO A 529 7.48 13.62 -5.18
C PRO A 529 6.80 14.97 -5.47
N VAL A 530 5.59 14.96 -6.03
CA VAL A 530 4.81 16.18 -6.26
C VAL A 530 4.40 16.84 -4.94
N LEU A 531 3.94 16.05 -3.97
CA LEU A 531 3.57 16.56 -2.64
C LEU A 531 4.76 17.06 -1.83
N ALA A 532 5.94 16.45 -1.98
CA ALA A 532 7.18 16.94 -1.38
C ALA A 532 7.49 18.37 -1.84
N ASN A 533 7.35 18.63 -3.15
CA ASN A 533 7.55 19.96 -3.71
C ASN A 533 6.47 20.95 -3.30
N MET A 534 5.22 20.51 -3.24
CA MET A 534 4.11 21.32 -2.73
C MET A 534 4.37 21.77 -1.29
N ALA A 535 4.87 20.88 -0.43
CA ALA A 535 5.19 21.22 0.95
C ALA A 535 6.27 22.32 1.06
N ARG A 536 7.32 22.24 0.23
CA ARG A 536 8.36 23.29 0.15
C ARG A 536 7.78 24.63 -0.28
N VAL A 537 6.90 24.64 -1.27
CA VAL A 537 6.27 25.86 -1.80
C VAL A 537 5.34 26.50 -0.78
N LEU A 538 4.55 25.69 -0.09
CA LEU A 538 3.62 26.14 0.95
C LEU A 538 4.34 26.48 2.27
N ASN A 539 5.64 26.19 2.40
CA ASN A 539 6.41 26.33 3.63
C ASN A 539 5.78 25.58 4.82
N ILE A 540 5.26 24.38 4.55
CA ILE A 540 4.72 23.48 5.58
C ILE A 540 5.62 22.27 5.77
N ASP A 541 5.47 21.62 6.91
CA ASP A 541 6.12 20.34 7.19
C ASP A 541 5.74 19.31 6.09
N PRO A 542 6.72 18.74 5.36
CA PRO A 542 6.45 17.77 4.30
C PRO A 542 5.70 16.52 4.78
N ARG A 543 5.88 16.15 6.05
CA ARG A 543 5.16 15.03 6.66
C ARG A 543 3.64 15.27 6.67
N TYR A 544 3.19 16.53 6.73
CA TYR A 544 1.77 16.92 6.74
C TYR A 544 1.00 16.48 5.50
N LEU A 545 1.64 16.51 4.32
CA LEU A 545 1.03 16.06 3.07
C LEU A 545 1.41 14.62 2.72
N MET A 546 2.69 14.27 2.87
CA MET A 546 3.21 13.02 2.36
C MET A 546 2.73 11.80 3.17
N ILE A 547 2.67 11.88 4.51
CA ILE A 547 2.24 10.73 5.32
C ILE A 547 0.76 10.42 5.07
N PRO A 548 -0.19 11.38 5.19
CA PRO A 548 -1.60 11.10 4.90
C PRO A 548 -1.84 10.61 3.46
N ALA A 549 -1.15 11.18 2.46
CA ALA A 549 -1.25 10.71 1.08
C ALA A 549 -0.76 9.26 0.92
N THR A 550 0.31 8.88 1.64
CA THR A 550 0.82 7.51 1.64
C THR A 550 -0.21 6.53 2.21
N LEU A 551 -0.84 6.89 3.33
CA LEU A 551 -1.91 6.08 3.91
C LEU A 551 -3.10 6.01 2.93
N ALA A 552 -3.49 7.14 2.34
CA ALA A 552 -4.56 7.23 1.34
C ALA A 552 -4.33 6.33 0.11
N CYS A 553 -3.08 6.18 -0.35
CA CYS A 553 -2.71 5.26 -1.45
C CYS A 553 -2.99 3.79 -1.11
N SER A 554 -3.18 3.43 0.16
CA SER A 554 -3.53 2.06 0.54
C SER A 554 -5.03 1.84 0.64
N MET A 555 -5.86 2.90 0.66
CA MET A 555 -7.28 2.83 1.03
C MET A 555 -8.20 2.64 -0.18
N ALA A 556 -8.10 1.48 -0.82
CA ALA A 556 -8.99 1.04 -1.91
C ALA A 556 -10.00 -0.02 -1.42
N PHE A 557 -11.29 0.32 -1.49
CA PHE A 557 -12.36 -0.48 -0.88
C PHE A 557 -13.55 -0.76 -1.82
N HIS A 558 -13.62 -0.16 -3.01
CA HIS A 558 -14.81 -0.30 -3.87
C HIS A 558 -14.67 -1.44 -4.86
N MET A 559 -13.47 -1.61 -5.42
CA MET A 559 -13.25 -2.52 -6.54
C MET A 559 -12.42 -3.75 -6.11
N PRO A 560 -12.72 -4.93 -6.67
CA PRO A 560 -11.87 -6.12 -6.53
C PRO A 560 -10.44 -5.87 -7.01
N VAL A 561 -10.29 -5.12 -8.11
CA VAL A 561 -8.99 -4.83 -8.73
C VAL A 561 -8.16 -3.85 -7.90
N GLY A 562 -8.78 -3.06 -7.01
CA GLY A 562 -8.09 -1.99 -6.28
C GLY A 562 -7.00 -2.50 -5.34
N THR A 563 -7.14 -3.70 -4.76
CA THR A 563 -6.06 -4.32 -3.97
C THR A 563 -6.04 -5.84 -4.12
N PRO A 564 -4.89 -6.52 -3.97
CA PRO A 564 -4.83 -7.97 -3.98
C PRO A 564 -5.74 -8.66 -2.94
N PRO A 565 -5.84 -8.18 -1.67
CA PRO A 565 -6.83 -8.67 -0.71
C PRO A 565 -8.26 -8.70 -1.24
N ASN A 566 -8.67 -7.61 -1.89
CA ASN A 566 -10.01 -7.46 -2.47
C ASN A 566 -10.24 -8.49 -3.59
N ALA A 567 -9.27 -8.64 -4.49
CA ALA A 567 -9.33 -9.60 -5.58
C ALA A 567 -9.39 -11.06 -5.09
N ILE A 568 -8.59 -11.40 -4.06
CA ILE A 568 -8.56 -12.75 -3.48
C ILE A 568 -9.93 -13.13 -2.93
N VAL A 569 -10.53 -12.28 -2.10
CA VAL A 569 -11.82 -12.61 -1.47
C VAL A 569 -12.98 -12.57 -2.45
N ALA A 570 -12.95 -11.65 -3.43
CA ALA A 570 -13.95 -11.59 -4.48
C ALA A 570 -13.90 -12.83 -5.39
N GLY A 571 -12.68 -13.33 -5.67
CA GLY A 571 -12.47 -14.53 -6.47
C GLY A 571 -12.93 -15.81 -5.76
N VAL A 572 -12.60 -15.98 -4.48
CA VAL A 572 -12.95 -17.18 -3.70
C VAL A 572 -14.44 -17.25 -3.39
N ALA A 573 -15.04 -16.13 -2.94
CA ALA A 573 -16.44 -16.12 -2.52
C ALA A 573 -17.42 -15.72 -3.64
N HIS A 574 -16.93 -15.48 -4.86
CA HIS A 574 -17.71 -14.99 -6.00
C HIS A 574 -18.56 -13.75 -5.66
N ILE A 575 -17.96 -12.78 -4.96
CA ILE A 575 -18.65 -11.56 -4.50
C ILE A 575 -18.93 -10.67 -5.73
N PRO A 576 -20.18 -10.27 -5.97
CA PRO A 576 -20.48 -9.35 -7.06
C PRO A 576 -19.89 -7.96 -6.77
N THR A 577 -19.26 -7.36 -7.79
CA THR A 577 -18.62 -6.03 -7.70
C THR A 577 -19.55 -4.96 -7.14
N SER A 578 -20.85 -5.02 -7.46
CA SER A 578 -21.85 -4.08 -6.93
C SER A 578 -21.99 -4.14 -5.40
N LYS A 579 -22.03 -5.34 -4.81
CA LYS A 579 -22.09 -5.52 -3.34
C LYS A 579 -20.80 -5.06 -2.68
N MET A 580 -19.66 -5.30 -3.33
CA MET A 580 -18.37 -4.83 -2.83
C MET A 580 -18.28 -3.30 -2.85
N ALA A 581 -18.68 -2.67 -3.96
CA ALA A 581 -18.70 -1.22 -4.10
C ALA A 581 -19.58 -0.57 -3.01
N VAL A 582 -20.79 -1.09 -2.79
CA VAL A 582 -21.68 -0.61 -1.71
C VAL A 582 -21.07 -0.83 -0.33
N GLY A 583 -20.45 -2.00 -0.10
CA GLY A 583 -19.75 -2.32 1.13
C GLY A 583 -18.54 -1.42 1.40
N GLY A 584 -17.92 -0.86 0.35
CA GLY A 584 -16.77 0.04 0.41
C GLY A 584 -17.08 1.49 0.76
N ILE A 585 -18.32 1.95 0.58
CA ILE A 585 -18.72 3.36 0.84
C ILE A 585 -18.45 3.77 2.29
N GLY A 586 -18.93 2.97 3.24
CA GLY A 586 -18.74 3.23 4.67
C GLY A 586 -17.25 3.30 5.05
N PRO A 587 -16.46 2.25 4.75
CA PRO A 587 -15.02 2.26 4.98
C PRO A 587 -14.28 3.42 4.33
N LYS A 588 -14.68 3.82 3.11
CA LYS A 588 -14.08 4.98 2.43
C LYS A 588 -14.26 6.25 3.24
N LEU A 589 -15.50 6.61 3.58
CA LEU A 589 -15.80 7.84 4.32
C LEU A 589 -15.07 7.88 5.67
N ILE A 590 -15.06 6.75 6.38
CA ILE A 590 -14.39 6.62 7.68
C ILE A 590 -12.87 6.87 7.54
N THR A 591 -12.24 6.19 6.59
CA THR A 591 -10.79 6.32 6.39
C THR A 591 -10.41 7.70 5.86
N THR A 592 -11.21 8.32 4.98
CA THR A 592 -10.99 9.69 4.52
C THR A 592 -10.96 10.67 5.70
N LEU A 593 -11.99 10.64 6.57
CA LEU A 593 -12.11 11.56 7.69
C LEU A 593 -10.99 11.37 8.71
N ILE A 594 -10.61 10.12 9.01
CA ILE A 594 -9.57 9.83 9.99
C ILE A 594 -8.19 10.18 9.43
N VAL A 595 -7.87 9.83 8.19
CA VAL A 595 -6.57 10.18 7.59
C VAL A 595 -6.42 11.70 7.45
N TRP A 596 -7.49 12.39 7.07
CA TRP A 596 -7.53 13.86 7.00
C TRP A 596 -7.34 14.52 8.38
N GLY A 597 -8.02 14.01 9.42
CA GLY A 597 -7.97 14.56 10.78
C GLY A 597 -6.75 14.12 11.60
N ALA A 598 -6.14 12.98 11.29
CA ALA A 598 -5.08 12.38 12.09
C ALA A 598 -3.81 13.23 12.13
N TYR A 599 -3.38 13.81 11.01
CA TYR A 599 -2.15 14.59 11.00
C TYR A 599 -2.27 15.91 11.79
N PRO A 600 -3.29 16.77 11.54
CA PRO A 600 -3.44 18.01 12.31
C PRO A 600 -3.59 17.80 13.82
N THR A 601 -4.15 16.66 14.25
CA THR A 601 -4.42 16.36 15.66
C THR A 601 -3.36 15.49 16.33
N TRP A 602 -3.22 14.23 15.91
CA TRP A 602 -2.26 13.27 16.46
C TRP A 602 -0.85 13.46 15.90
N GLY A 603 -0.76 13.79 14.61
CA GLY A 603 0.51 14.04 13.94
C GLY A 603 1.30 15.19 14.56
N SER A 604 0.63 16.26 14.99
CA SER A 604 1.29 17.39 15.67
C SER A 604 1.85 17.05 17.04
N VAL A 605 1.33 16.01 17.71
CA VAL A 605 1.86 15.49 18.99
C VAL A 605 3.09 14.62 18.75
N ILE A 606 3.03 13.75 17.74
CA ILE A 606 4.11 12.80 17.43
C ILE A 606 5.28 13.47 16.71
N PHE A 607 4.97 14.35 15.76
CA PHE A 607 5.94 15.09 14.98
C PHE A 607 5.86 16.56 15.40
N PRO A 608 6.68 16.99 16.38
CA PRO A 608 6.73 18.40 16.74
C PRO A 608 7.12 19.24 15.52
N PRO A 609 6.63 20.50 15.44
CA PRO A 609 6.94 21.40 14.35
C PRO A 609 8.45 21.50 14.19
N ILE A 610 8.92 21.33 12.96
CA ILE A 610 10.32 21.54 12.62
C ILE A 610 10.61 23.02 12.93
N ALA A 611 11.45 23.28 13.94
CA ALA A 611 11.96 24.63 14.15
C ALA A 611 12.64 25.07 12.84
N PRO A 612 12.32 26.25 12.29
CA PRO A 612 13.00 26.74 11.12
C PRO A 612 14.50 26.78 11.45
N THR A 613 15.28 25.93 10.79
CA THR A 613 16.74 25.98 10.87
C THR A 613 17.15 27.42 10.57
N GLU A 614 18.06 27.99 11.37
CA GLU A 614 18.52 29.39 11.25
C GLU A 614 19.05 29.79 9.86
N ASN A 615 19.17 28.85 8.91
CA ASN A 615 19.58 29.07 7.54
C ASN A 615 18.43 29.25 6.53
N SER A 616 17.16 29.18 6.94
CA SER A 616 16.01 29.53 6.10
C SER A 616 15.35 30.81 6.59
N THR A 617 16.11 31.90 6.65
CA THR A 617 15.52 33.24 6.69
C THR A 617 15.09 33.62 5.27
N PRO A 618 13.87 34.12 5.05
CA PRO A 618 13.59 34.85 3.83
C PRO A 618 14.50 36.08 3.83
N LEU A 619 15.24 36.30 2.74
CA LEU A 619 16.13 37.45 2.50
C LEU A 619 15.42 38.83 2.51
N ILE A 620 14.28 38.97 3.19
CA ILE A 620 13.43 40.17 3.19
C ILE A 620 13.12 40.68 4.62
N ARG A 621 13.59 40.04 5.71
CA ARG A 621 13.39 40.58 7.08
C ARG A 621 14.58 41.34 7.71
N ASN A 622 15.68 41.54 6.98
CA ASN A 622 16.84 42.33 7.45
C ASN A 622 16.96 43.72 6.81
N ALA A 623 15.84 44.36 6.46
CA ALA A 623 15.81 45.79 6.13
C ALA A 623 15.10 46.66 7.17
N THR A 624 14.39 46.07 8.13
CA THR A 624 13.62 46.81 9.15
C THR A 624 13.93 46.43 10.60
N ALA A 625 14.76 45.41 10.85
CA ALA A 625 15.20 45.03 12.20
C ALA A 625 16.62 45.52 12.57
N LEU A 626 17.28 46.28 11.70
CA LEU A 626 18.58 46.94 11.99
C LEU A 626 18.43 48.38 12.51
N ALA A 627 17.20 48.84 12.82
CA ALA A 627 16.95 50.18 13.34
C ALA A 627 16.74 50.22 14.88
N GLU A 628 16.63 49.08 15.56
CA GLU A 628 16.32 49.05 17.00
C GLU A 628 17.18 48.03 17.74
N HIS A 629 18.49 48.27 17.82
CA HIS A 629 19.26 47.77 18.98
C HIS A 629 20.32 48.79 19.37
N ASN A 630 20.10 49.38 20.53
CA ASN A 630 21.01 50.24 21.27
C ASN A 630 22.43 49.65 21.31
N ILE A 631 23.35 50.31 20.62
CA ILE A 631 24.77 50.13 20.77
C ILE A 631 25.16 50.69 22.15
N THR A 632 25.49 49.79 23.09
CA THR A 632 26.21 50.16 24.32
C THR A 632 27.70 49.98 24.06
N LEU A 633 28.40 51.09 23.82
CA LEU A 633 29.86 51.12 23.72
C LEU A 633 30.48 51.04 25.12
N ALA A 634 31.22 49.97 25.41
CA ALA A 634 32.17 49.95 26.50
C ALA A 634 33.45 50.69 26.07
N CYS A 635 33.55 51.97 26.41
CA CYS A 635 34.76 52.77 26.23
C CYS A 635 35.83 52.34 27.26
N ASN A 636 36.70 51.41 26.89
CA ASN A 636 38.02 51.31 27.53
C ASN A 636 39.04 50.63 26.61
N SER A 637 39.50 51.33 25.56
CA SER A 637 40.76 50.99 24.89
C SER A 637 41.38 52.22 24.24
N THR A 638 42.70 52.31 24.35
CA THR A 638 43.51 53.48 23.98
C THR A 638 43.89 53.49 22.49
N TYR A 639 44.15 54.70 21.98
CA TYR A 639 44.45 55.07 20.58
C TYR A 639 45.50 54.20 19.85
N ASN A 640 46.38 53.50 20.59
CA ASN A 640 47.46 52.70 20.01
C ASN A 640 47.04 51.33 19.45
N ALA A 641 45.80 50.88 19.66
CA ALA A 641 45.33 49.57 19.19
C ALA A 641 44.72 49.59 17.76
N ILE A 642 44.49 50.77 17.18
CA ILE A 642 43.77 50.91 15.88
C ILE A 642 44.75 50.99 14.69
N SER A 643 46.06 51.14 14.91
CA SER A 643 47.05 51.31 13.83
C SER A 643 47.59 50.00 13.22
N SER A 644 47.16 48.82 13.66
CA SER A 644 47.80 47.54 13.28
C SER A 644 46.99 46.63 12.34
N ILE A 645 45.78 46.99 11.89
CA ILE A 645 45.02 46.14 10.96
C ILE A 645 44.95 46.80 9.58
N ALA A 646 46.04 46.64 8.83
CA ALA A 646 46.06 46.85 7.40
C ALA A 646 45.44 45.63 6.68
N ASN A 647 44.63 45.90 5.66
CA ASN A 647 43.99 44.98 4.70
C ASN A 647 42.58 44.48 5.05
N ILE A 648 41.59 45.31 4.74
CA ILE A 648 40.34 44.83 4.13
C ILE A 648 40.12 45.59 2.83
N VAL A 649 40.26 44.89 1.70
CA VAL A 649 39.97 45.40 0.36
C VAL A 649 38.55 44.99 0.01
N CYS A 650 37.63 45.95 -0.13
CA CYS A 650 36.30 45.73 -0.72
C CYS A 650 36.25 46.38 -2.11
N LYS A 651 36.09 45.57 -3.16
CA LYS A 651 35.74 46.03 -4.52
C LYS A 651 34.21 45.98 -4.66
N ALA A 652 33.58 47.10 -5.00
CA ALA A 652 32.18 47.16 -5.41
C ALA A 652 32.05 46.91 -6.94
N PRO A 653 31.02 46.19 -7.41
CA PRO A 653 30.79 46.01 -8.84
C PRO A 653 30.18 47.27 -9.47
N GLN A 654 30.75 47.69 -10.61
CA GLN A 654 30.26 48.79 -11.43
C GLN A 654 28.98 48.41 -12.16
N ASN A 655 27.93 49.23 -12.00
CA ASN A 655 26.92 49.64 -13.00
C ASN A 655 25.53 49.79 -12.37
N ILE A 656 25.26 50.91 -11.71
CA ILE A 656 23.93 51.53 -11.74
C ILE A 656 24.13 53.05 -11.81
N ASN A 657 23.58 53.62 -12.88
CA ASN A 657 23.69 55.01 -13.29
C ASN A 657 22.49 55.77 -12.68
N VAL A 658 22.72 56.67 -11.71
CA VAL A 658 21.66 57.56 -11.19
C VAL A 658 22.21 58.99 -11.10
N LYS A 659 21.63 59.88 -11.90
CA LYS A 659 21.89 61.33 -11.92
C LYS A 659 21.51 61.99 -10.58
N PRO A 660 22.28 62.96 -10.05
CA PRO A 660 21.83 63.78 -8.95
C PRO A 660 20.98 64.96 -9.45
N ARG A 661 19.79 65.14 -8.87
CA ARG A 661 18.99 66.36 -9.02
C ARG A 661 19.18 67.18 -7.73
N TYR A 662 19.85 68.31 -7.87
CA TYR A 662 19.92 69.37 -6.86
C TYR A 662 18.52 69.91 -6.61
N ASP A 663 18.13 70.09 -5.36
CA ASP A 663 17.33 71.25 -4.95
C ASP A 663 17.53 71.60 -3.47
N LYS A 664 17.35 72.89 -3.21
CA LYS A 664 17.86 73.69 -2.10
C LYS A 664 17.16 73.48 -0.75
N ALA A 665 17.89 73.93 0.27
CA ALA A 665 17.53 74.12 1.67
C ALA A 665 16.21 74.87 1.92
N GLU A 666 15.52 74.49 2.99
CA GLU A 666 15.16 75.36 4.13
C GLU A 666 14.61 74.50 5.29
N GLY A 667 15.02 74.80 6.51
CA GLY A 667 14.72 73.99 7.70
C GLY A 667 13.38 74.30 8.35
N TYR A 668 12.96 73.50 9.33
CA TYR A 668 12.37 73.97 10.60
C TYR A 668 12.29 72.83 11.64
N LYS A 669 12.74 73.20 12.84
CA LYS A 669 12.65 72.64 14.21
C LYS A 669 11.60 71.57 14.56
N ASN A 670 12.05 70.65 15.42
CA ASN A 670 11.42 70.01 16.60
C ASN A 670 9.91 69.68 16.56
N ILE A 671 9.57 68.39 16.62
CA ILE A 671 9.02 67.64 17.78
C ILE A 671 9.18 66.14 17.48
#